data_AF-A0A1P6C3H6-F1
#
_entry.id   AF-A0A1P6C3H6-F1
#
_cell.length_a   1.000
_cell.length_b   1.000
_cell.length_c   1.000
_cell.angle_alpha   90.00
_cell.angle_beta   90.00
_cell.angle_gamma   90.00
#
_symmetry.space_group_name_H-M   'P 1'
#
loop_
_entity.id
_entity.type
_entity.pdbx_description
1 polymer ?
#
loop_
_entity_poly.entity_id
_entity_poly.type
_entity_poly.pdbx_seq_one_letter_code
_entity_poly.pdbx_strand_id
1 'polypeptide(L)'
;MFTLRTRDDEFDDYLILSFDSETHVLLINGEELEDTEITGFTVDGATLWAGCLFHSKTILQVTHGEVILIDGDNIQVWKSSKWITLVAVNEITGQLVVACGALLIYLEANSAGFKVITEIECEFEISCIDITPIGKGTLRSEICAVGYWTDLSVALRALPQLVEVVREKIVGDMLSRSIMLSPMEGHVYLLVALGDGTVHYFQIDMKTGALLDPKKATLGTQPIHLRKFRSRCSPVHNIFVCSDRPAVIYSSNQKLLFSNVNLRMVSTMTPLYAEAYPDALVLTDGHSLVIGRIDDIQKLHIRTVPLGESPSRIAYQPETNTIAVIVERLEFVDAMGKHHFGQCASKNAMETSSSRLSSMRREPTPECLAEEMEVSSVLLLDSNTFEILHSHELEGSEMAMSLASCQLGDDSQPYFVVGTAVIMSDETESKMGRIMMFQASEGPERMRLVYEKEIKGAAYSIQSMDGKLVVAVNSCVRLFEWTADKELRLECSDFDNVTALYLKTKNDLILVGDLMRSLSLLSYKSMESTFEKVARDFMTNWMSACEIIDSDNFLGAENSYNLFTVMKDSFTVFKEEGTRLQELGLFYLGEMVNVFCHGSLTATQVDVAPLYHSSILYGTSDGGIGVIVQMPPVLYTFLQDVQKRLAEYAENCMRISHTQYRTFETEKRSEAPNGFIDGDLIESLLDMGKDSVEQVVNGLKMPLLNSISSSETTELVDALAEDVLKLVEDLSRIH
;
A
#
# COMPACT_ATOMS: atom_id res chain seq x y z
N MET A 1 -9.10 -8.83 -26.87
CA MET A 1 -10.11 -7.77 -26.74
C MET A 1 -9.61 -6.54 -27.45
N PHE A 2 -10.46 -5.85 -28.21
CA PHE A 2 -10.09 -4.67 -29.00
C PHE A 2 -11.25 -3.66 -29.01
N THR A 3 -10.95 -2.38 -29.20
CA THR A 3 -11.97 -1.33 -29.35
C THR A 3 -11.97 -0.80 -30.77
N LEU A 4 -13.16 -0.44 -31.28
CA LEU A 4 -13.32 0.16 -32.60
C LEU A 4 -14.11 1.45 -32.54
N ARG A 5 -13.84 2.30 -33.52
CA ARG A 5 -14.49 3.58 -33.76
C ARG A 5 -15.03 3.62 -35.19
N THR A 6 -16.34 3.80 -35.32
CA THR A 6 -17.02 3.78 -36.62
C THR A 6 -17.63 5.13 -36.97
N ARG A 7 -18.02 5.91 -35.97
CA ARG A 7 -18.54 7.27 -36.12
C ARG A 7 -17.40 8.29 -36.21
N ASP A 8 -17.69 9.50 -36.70
CA ASP A 8 -16.73 10.63 -36.71
C ASP A 8 -16.50 11.21 -35.30
N ASP A 9 -17.04 10.56 -34.27
CA ASP A 9 -16.90 10.96 -32.89
C ASP A 9 -15.53 10.54 -32.33
N GLU A 10 -15.05 11.24 -31.30
CA GLU A 10 -13.82 10.87 -30.61
C GLU A 10 -13.95 9.59 -29.78
N PHE A 11 -15.16 9.03 -29.68
CA PHE A 11 -15.51 7.90 -28.82
C PHE A 11 -15.49 6.57 -29.57
N ASP A 12 -15.15 5.51 -28.84
CA ASP A 12 -15.20 4.13 -29.30
C ASP A 12 -16.65 3.63 -29.20
N ASP A 13 -17.12 2.99 -30.27
CA ASP A 13 -18.51 2.53 -30.42
C ASP A 13 -18.64 1.02 -30.15
N TYR A 14 -17.60 0.24 -30.44
CA TYR A 14 -17.65 -1.22 -30.35
C TYR A 14 -16.51 -1.79 -29.50
N LEU A 15 -16.83 -2.88 -28.82
CA LEU A 15 -15.90 -3.73 -28.09
C LEU A 15 -15.89 -5.12 -28.72
N ILE A 16 -14.73 -5.54 -29.22
CA ILE A 16 -14.53 -6.85 -29.82
C ILE A 16 -13.95 -7.82 -28.78
N LEU A 17 -14.65 -8.95 -28.60
CA LEU A 17 -14.21 -10.06 -27.76
C LEU A 17 -13.81 -11.24 -28.66
N SER A 18 -12.53 -11.60 -28.65
CA SER A 18 -12.04 -12.77 -29.37
C SER A 18 -11.96 -13.96 -28.43
N PHE A 19 -12.59 -15.06 -28.84
CA PHE A 19 -12.44 -16.40 -28.26
C PHE A 19 -11.67 -17.30 -29.23
N ASP A 20 -11.34 -18.52 -28.82
CA ASP A 20 -10.56 -19.45 -29.67
C ASP A 20 -11.33 -19.89 -30.93
N SER A 21 -12.66 -20.00 -30.84
CA SER A 21 -13.53 -20.46 -31.94
C SER A 21 -14.34 -19.37 -32.62
N GLU A 22 -14.58 -18.24 -31.97
CA GLU A 22 -15.48 -17.19 -32.44
C GLU A 22 -15.04 -15.80 -31.97
N THR A 23 -15.52 -14.76 -32.64
CA THR A 23 -15.30 -13.37 -32.24
C THR A 23 -16.65 -12.65 -32.10
N HIS A 24 -16.99 -12.18 -30.90
CA HIS A 24 -18.19 -11.37 -30.66
C HIS A 24 -17.91 -9.88 -30.83
N VAL A 25 -18.89 -9.14 -31.36
CA VAL A 25 -18.78 -7.70 -31.61
C VAL A 25 -19.88 -6.97 -30.85
N LEU A 26 -19.52 -6.38 -29.72
CA LEU A 26 -20.45 -5.70 -28.84
C LEU A 26 -20.55 -4.22 -29.18
N LEU A 27 -21.75 -3.73 -29.48
CA LEU A 27 -22.08 -2.32 -29.60
C LEU A 27 -22.28 -1.72 -28.20
N ILE A 28 -21.67 -0.56 -27.97
CA ILE A 28 -21.80 0.20 -26.72
C ILE A 28 -22.95 1.20 -26.91
N ASN A 29 -24.09 0.91 -26.28
CA ASN A 29 -25.29 1.76 -26.35
C ASN A 29 -25.59 2.34 -24.96
N GLY A 30 -24.98 3.50 -24.67
CA GLY A 30 -24.98 4.03 -23.31
C GLY A 30 -24.22 3.08 -22.38
N GLU A 31 -24.87 2.62 -21.30
CA GLU A 31 -24.29 1.68 -20.34
C GLU A 31 -24.58 0.19 -20.68
N GLU A 32 -25.32 -0.08 -21.75
CA GLU A 32 -25.61 -1.45 -22.17
C GLU A 32 -24.68 -1.90 -23.31
N LEU A 33 -24.34 -3.20 -23.30
CA LEU A 33 -23.56 -3.85 -24.34
C LEU A 33 -24.47 -4.81 -25.11
N GLU A 34 -24.66 -4.54 -26.40
CA GLU A 34 -25.52 -5.33 -27.30
C GLU A 34 -24.65 -6.12 -28.30
N ASP A 35 -24.90 -7.41 -28.48
CA ASP A 35 -24.17 -8.20 -29.48
C ASP A 35 -24.68 -7.88 -30.90
N THR A 36 -23.76 -7.54 -31.80
CA THR A 36 -24.06 -7.01 -33.13
C THR A 36 -23.08 -7.56 -34.16
N GLU A 37 -23.37 -7.34 -35.45
CA GLU A 37 -22.48 -7.73 -36.54
C GLU A 37 -22.07 -6.51 -37.37
N ILE A 38 -20.78 -6.41 -37.71
CA ILE A 38 -20.25 -5.39 -38.62
C ILE A 38 -20.09 -6.02 -40.01
N THR A 39 -20.61 -5.35 -41.04
CA THR A 39 -20.50 -5.82 -42.42
C THR A 39 -19.03 -6.00 -42.84
N GLY A 40 -18.67 -7.20 -43.28
CA GLY A 40 -17.31 -7.53 -43.71
C GLY A 40 -16.36 -7.96 -42.60
N PHE A 41 -16.81 -7.94 -41.34
CA PHE A 41 -16.05 -8.44 -40.20
C PHE A 41 -16.26 -9.96 -40.06
N THR A 42 -15.18 -10.74 -39.96
CA THR A 42 -15.27 -12.19 -39.84
C THR A 42 -15.45 -12.58 -38.38
N VAL A 43 -16.58 -13.25 -38.07
CA VAL A 43 -16.95 -13.72 -36.73
C VAL A 43 -16.48 -15.18 -36.52
N ASP A 44 -16.33 -15.93 -37.62
CA ASP A 44 -15.92 -17.34 -37.64
C ASP A 44 -14.40 -17.47 -37.38
N GLY A 45 -14.02 -17.53 -36.11
CA GLY A 45 -12.65 -17.77 -35.65
C GLY A 45 -12.07 -16.66 -34.76
N ALA A 46 -10.85 -16.90 -34.27
CA ALA A 46 -10.15 -15.97 -33.40
C ALA A 46 -9.58 -14.76 -34.16
N THR A 47 -9.81 -13.57 -33.61
CA THR A 47 -9.22 -12.31 -34.07
C THR A 47 -7.95 -12.01 -33.29
N LEU A 48 -6.81 -11.95 -33.99
CA LEU A 48 -5.50 -11.65 -33.42
C LEU A 48 -5.30 -10.17 -33.12
N TRP A 49 -5.85 -9.31 -33.97
CA TRP A 49 -5.82 -7.86 -33.81
C TRP A 49 -7.00 -7.23 -34.54
N ALA A 50 -7.60 -6.22 -33.91
CA ALA A 50 -8.57 -5.35 -34.55
C ALA A 50 -8.39 -3.91 -34.05
N GLY A 51 -8.67 -2.94 -34.91
CA GLY A 51 -8.51 -1.52 -34.61
C GLY A 51 -8.79 -0.64 -35.81
N CYS A 52 -8.83 0.67 -35.61
CA CYS A 52 -9.00 1.65 -36.69
C CYS A 52 -7.64 2.22 -37.14
N LEU A 53 -7.46 2.35 -38.45
CA LEU A 53 -6.24 2.90 -39.05
C LEU A 53 -6.38 4.38 -39.41
N PHE A 54 -5.25 5.07 -39.59
CA PHE A 54 -5.12 6.45 -40.09
C PHE A 54 -5.87 7.53 -39.31
N HIS A 55 -6.32 7.25 -38.08
CA HIS A 55 -7.32 8.07 -37.39
C HIS A 55 -8.61 8.26 -38.21
N SER A 56 -8.91 7.35 -39.15
CA SER A 56 -10.10 7.33 -39.99
C SER A 56 -11.04 6.18 -39.58
N LYS A 57 -12.17 6.05 -40.29
CA LYS A 57 -13.15 4.95 -40.12
C LYS A 57 -12.70 3.62 -40.72
N THR A 58 -11.44 3.51 -41.12
CA THR A 58 -10.95 2.32 -41.80
C THR A 58 -10.62 1.27 -40.75
N ILE A 59 -11.44 0.24 -40.66
CA ILE A 59 -11.27 -0.87 -39.72
C ILE A 59 -10.31 -1.87 -40.33
N LEU A 60 -9.39 -2.36 -39.53
CA LEU A 60 -8.51 -3.47 -39.88
C LEU A 60 -8.77 -4.62 -38.90
N GLN A 61 -9.01 -5.80 -39.44
CA GLN A 61 -9.13 -7.05 -38.70
C GLN A 61 -8.05 -8.03 -39.19
N VAL A 62 -7.41 -8.71 -38.25
CA VAL A 62 -6.42 -9.76 -38.54
C VAL A 62 -6.88 -11.05 -37.90
N THR A 63 -7.13 -12.07 -38.72
CA THR A 63 -7.40 -13.44 -38.28
C THR A 63 -6.19 -14.32 -38.54
N HIS A 64 -6.29 -15.61 -38.19
CA HIS A 64 -5.23 -16.57 -38.49
C HIS A 64 -5.01 -16.85 -40.00
N GLY A 65 -6.00 -16.56 -40.85
CA GLY A 65 -5.91 -16.86 -42.30
C GLY A 65 -5.81 -15.62 -43.19
N GLU A 66 -6.40 -14.51 -42.77
CA GLU A 66 -6.54 -13.33 -43.61
C GLU A 66 -6.49 -12.02 -42.82
N VAL A 67 -6.08 -10.98 -43.52
CA VAL A 67 -6.03 -9.59 -43.06
C VAL A 67 -7.08 -8.83 -43.86
N ILE A 68 -8.07 -8.27 -43.19
CA ILE A 68 -9.24 -7.63 -43.77
C ILE A 68 -9.18 -6.14 -43.46
N LEU A 69 -9.26 -5.31 -44.50
CA LEU A 69 -9.40 -3.86 -44.41
C LEU A 69 -10.80 -3.47 -44.86
N ILE A 70 -11.53 -2.75 -44.02
CA ILE A 70 -12.90 -2.30 -44.26
C ILE A 70 -12.89 -0.77 -44.26
N ASP A 71 -13.14 -0.18 -45.42
CA ASP A 71 -13.28 1.26 -45.59
C ASP A 71 -14.68 1.59 -46.14
N GLY A 72 -15.65 1.75 -45.23
CA GLY A 72 -17.07 1.83 -45.59
C GLY A 72 -17.53 0.55 -46.31
N ASP A 73 -18.00 0.69 -47.55
CA ASP A 73 -18.44 -0.45 -48.38
C ASP A 73 -17.28 -1.17 -49.10
N ASN A 74 -16.06 -0.62 -49.05
CA ASN A 74 -14.90 -1.22 -49.72
C ASN A 74 -14.18 -2.19 -48.78
N ILE A 75 -14.35 -3.48 -49.02
CA ILE A 75 -13.69 -4.55 -48.27
C ILE A 75 -12.53 -5.11 -49.10
N GLN A 76 -11.32 -5.01 -48.56
CA GLN A 76 -10.09 -5.54 -49.15
C GLN A 76 -9.55 -6.66 -48.26
N VAL A 77 -9.24 -7.80 -48.86
CA VAL A 77 -8.76 -8.98 -48.12
C VAL A 77 -7.41 -9.39 -48.66
N TRP A 78 -6.42 -9.47 -47.76
CA TRP A 78 -5.13 -10.10 -48.04
C TRP A 78 -5.09 -11.46 -47.36
N LYS A 79 -4.89 -12.51 -48.16
CA LYS A 79 -4.79 -13.90 -47.67
C LYS A 79 -3.34 -14.30 -47.55
N SER A 80 -2.96 -14.79 -46.37
CA SER A 80 -1.63 -15.33 -46.15
C SER A 80 -1.52 -16.74 -46.76
N SER A 81 -0.32 -17.10 -47.21
CA SER A 81 -0.01 -18.45 -47.67
C SER A 81 0.17 -19.44 -46.50
N LYS A 82 0.51 -18.93 -45.32
CA LYS A 82 0.75 -19.71 -44.08
C LYS A 82 -0.13 -19.16 -42.95
N TRP A 83 -0.35 -20.00 -41.93
CA TRP A 83 -1.09 -19.63 -40.72
C TRP A 83 -0.42 -18.45 -40.00
N ILE A 84 -1.15 -17.35 -39.83
CA ILE A 84 -0.67 -16.17 -39.12
C ILE A 84 -0.67 -16.48 -37.63
N THR A 85 0.49 -16.34 -36.99
CA THR A 85 0.64 -16.58 -35.55
C THR A 85 0.58 -15.30 -34.75
N LEU A 86 1.21 -14.23 -35.24
CA LEU A 86 1.33 -12.96 -34.52
C LEU A 86 1.21 -11.79 -35.50
N VAL A 87 0.73 -10.66 -35.00
CA VAL A 87 0.68 -9.41 -35.75
C VAL A 87 1.00 -8.22 -34.85
N ALA A 88 1.73 -7.24 -35.41
CA ALA A 88 1.91 -5.93 -34.81
C ALA A 88 1.54 -4.86 -35.84
N VAL A 89 0.78 -3.86 -35.41
CA VAL A 89 0.19 -2.83 -36.28
C VAL A 89 0.53 -1.45 -35.75
N ASN A 90 0.92 -0.54 -36.65
CA ASN A 90 1.00 0.88 -36.39
C ASN A 90 -0.27 1.55 -36.94
N GLU A 91 -1.20 1.85 -36.03
CA GLU A 91 -2.51 2.44 -36.33
C GLU A 91 -2.40 3.77 -37.11
N ILE A 92 -1.35 4.56 -36.86
CA ILE A 92 -1.20 5.90 -37.42
C ILE A 92 -0.90 5.86 -38.94
N THR A 93 -0.01 4.96 -39.35
CA THR A 93 0.51 4.93 -40.74
C THR A 93 0.08 3.70 -41.53
N GLY A 94 -0.61 2.74 -40.91
CA GLY A 94 -1.02 1.50 -41.56
C GLY A 94 0.15 0.54 -41.84
N GLN A 95 1.25 0.62 -41.08
CA GLN A 95 2.31 -0.39 -41.14
C GLN A 95 1.84 -1.64 -40.40
N LEU A 96 2.00 -2.82 -41.00
CA LEU A 96 1.75 -4.09 -40.35
C LEU A 96 2.96 -5.01 -40.52
N VAL A 97 3.33 -5.68 -39.43
CA VAL A 97 4.28 -6.79 -39.47
C VAL A 97 3.53 -8.03 -39.03
N VAL A 98 3.51 -9.04 -39.91
CA VAL A 98 2.80 -10.30 -39.72
C VAL A 98 3.82 -11.41 -39.63
N ALA A 99 3.72 -12.24 -38.59
CA ALA A 99 4.55 -13.43 -38.44
C ALA A 99 3.72 -14.69 -38.73
N CYS A 100 4.29 -15.58 -39.55
CA CYS A 100 3.76 -16.91 -39.85
C CYS A 100 4.83 -17.96 -39.48
N GLY A 101 4.92 -18.29 -38.19
CA GLY A 101 6.00 -19.15 -37.66
C GLY A 101 7.36 -18.44 -37.75
N ALA A 102 8.25 -18.91 -38.63
CA ALA A 102 9.55 -18.27 -38.90
C ALA A 102 9.51 -17.21 -40.02
N LEU A 103 8.41 -17.13 -40.78
CA LEU A 103 8.28 -16.18 -41.89
C LEU A 103 7.77 -14.83 -41.37
N LEU A 104 8.52 -13.76 -41.61
CA LEU A 104 8.17 -12.39 -41.24
C LEU A 104 7.85 -11.56 -42.49
N ILE A 105 6.64 -10.99 -42.53
CA ILE A 105 6.13 -10.24 -43.68
C ILE A 105 5.82 -8.82 -43.24
N TYR A 106 6.41 -7.85 -43.94
CA TYR A 106 6.12 -6.42 -43.76
C TYR A 106 5.14 -5.93 -44.83
N LEU A 107 3.98 -5.48 -44.38
CA LEU A 107 2.87 -4.98 -45.18
C LEU A 107 2.64 -3.49 -44.90
N GLU A 108 2.21 -2.76 -45.92
CA GLU A 108 1.58 -1.45 -45.76
C GLU A 108 0.14 -1.53 -46.24
N ALA A 109 -0.79 -1.18 -45.35
CA ALA A 109 -2.17 -0.91 -45.71
C ALA A 109 -2.27 0.53 -46.20
N ASN A 110 -2.97 0.72 -47.31
CA ASN A 110 -3.42 2.01 -47.84
C ASN A 110 -4.92 1.93 -48.14
N SER A 111 -5.57 3.06 -48.42
CA SER A 111 -6.99 3.08 -48.85
C SER A 111 -7.29 2.26 -50.12
N ALA A 112 -6.27 1.96 -50.93
CA ALA A 112 -6.39 1.13 -52.13
C ALA A 112 -6.14 -0.38 -51.89
N GLY A 113 -5.84 -0.80 -50.66
CA GLY A 113 -5.55 -2.19 -50.29
C GLY A 113 -4.14 -2.38 -49.71
N PHE A 114 -3.67 -3.63 -49.70
CA PHE A 114 -2.41 -4.03 -49.08
C PHE A 114 -1.25 -4.11 -50.06
N LYS A 115 -0.08 -3.61 -49.65
CA LYS A 115 1.17 -3.73 -50.39
C LYS A 115 2.18 -4.52 -49.56
N VAL A 116 2.63 -5.66 -50.09
CA VAL A 116 3.76 -6.42 -49.53
C VAL A 116 5.06 -5.71 -49.89
N ILE A 117 5.86 -5.35 -48.89
CA ILE A 117 7.12 -4.62 -49.10
C ILE A 117 8.31 -5.57 -49.01
N THR A 118 8.38 -6.34 -47.92
CA THR A 118 9.49 -7.24 -47.64
C THR A 118 8.96 -8.52 -47.00
N GLU A 119 9.52 -9.66 -47.39
CA GLU A 119 9.25 -10.97 -46.82
C GLU A 119 10.60 -11.64 -46.54
N ILE A 120 10.81 -12.10 -45.30
CA ILE A 120 12.06 -12.75 -44.86
C ILE A 120 11.71 -13.98 -44.04
N GLU A 121 12.40 -15.08 -44.30
CA GLU A 121 12.39 -16.26 -43.44
C GLU A 121 13.51 -16.15 -42.41
N CYS A 122 13.13 -16.06 -41.13
CA CYS A 122 14.06 -16.00 -40.01
C CYS A 122 14.65 -17.39 -39.70
N GLU A 123 15.78 -17.41 -38.99
CA GLU A 123 16.45 -18.65 -38.57
C GLU A 123 15.60 -19.49 -37.61
N PHE A 124 14.79 -18.83 -36.78
CA PHE A 124 13.98 -19.45 -35.73
C PHE A 124 12.54 -18.90 -35.77
N GLU A 125 11.61 -19.66 -35.17
CA GLU A 125 10.23 -19.25 -35.02
C GLU A 125 10.09 -18.03 -34.11
N ILE A 126 9.11 -17.19 -34.43
CA ILE A 126 8.89 -15.90 -33.78
C ILE A 126 7.91 -16.06 -32.62
N SER A 127 8.27 -15.52 -31.44
CA SER A 127 7.50 -15.65 -30.20
C SER A 127 6.62 -14.44 -29.91
N CYS A 128 7.12 -13.24 -30.19
CA CYS A 128 6.44 -11.97 -29.96
C CYS A 128 7.00 -10.91 -30.90
N ILE A 129 6.17 -9.93 -31.27
CA ILE A 129 6.54 -8.82 -32.16
C ILE A 129 5.92 -7.50 -31.71
N ASP A 130 6.63 -6.40 -31.92
CA ASP A 130 6.11 -5.04 -31.72
C ASP A 130 6.70 -4.06 -32.74
N ILE A 131 5.89 -3.09 -33.16
CA ILE A 131 6.27 -2.03 -34.13
C ILE A 131 5.80 -0.65 -33.70
N THR A 132 5.75 -0.40 -32.39
CA THR A 132 5.45 0.92 -31.86
C THR A 132 6.28 2.00 -32.57
N PRO A 133 5.67 3.10 -33.03
CA PRO A 133 6.37 4.17 -33.74
C PRO A 133 7.40 4.86 -32.84
N ILE A 134 8.66 4.70 -33.18
CA ILE A 134 9.82 5.31 -32.53
C ILE A 134 10.78 5.78 -33.63
N GLY A 135 11.21 7.05 -33.59
CA GLY A 135 12.11 7.62 -34.60
C GLY A 135 12.01 9.14 -34.77
N LYS A 136 12.84 9.71 -35.65
CA LYS A 136 12.82 11.14 -36.01
C LYS A 136 11.72 11.40 -37.05
N GLY A 137 10.49 11.47 -36.56
CA GLY A 137 9.29 11.57 -37.38
C GLY A 137 8.23 10.64 -36.79
N THR A 138 7.59 11.09 -35.72
CA THR A 138 6.84 10.30 -34.72
C THR A 138 5.67 9.46 -35.23
N LEU A 139 5.39 9.46 -36.53
CA LEU A 139 4.25 8.76 -37.11
C LEU A 139 4.63 7.35 -37.59
N ARG A 140 5.87 7.15 -38.07
CA ARG A 140 6.31 5.90 -38.69
C ARG A 140 7.31 5.18 -37.80
N SER A 141 7.20 3.86 -37.70
CA SER A 141 8.18 3.04 -37.02
C SER A 141 9.35 2.70 -37.93
N GLU A 142 10.56 2.97 -37.44
CA GLU A 142 11.84 2.61 -38.08
C GLU A 142 12.37 1.26 -37.60
N ILE A 143 11.86 0.76 -36.46
CA ILE A 143 12.38 -0.43 -35.78
C ILE A 143 11.23 -1.40 -35.48
N CYS A 144 11.48 -2.68 -35.70
CA CYS A 144 10.62 -3.78 -35.30
C CYS A 144 11.36 -4.63 -34.25
N ALA A 145 10.74 -4.83 -33.09
CA ALA A 145 11.25 -5.72 -32.06
C ALA A 145 10.68 -7.13 -32.26
N VAL A 146 11.53 -8.15 -32.21
CA VAL A 146 11.18 -9.54 -32.49
C VAL A 146 11.82 -10.46 -31.44
N GLY A 147 11.04 -11.35 -30.84
CA GLY A 147 11.54 -12.44 -29.98
C GLY A 147 11.57 -13.78 -30.71
N TYR A 148 12.54 -14.64 -30.39
CA TYR A 148 12.71 -15.97 -31.00
C TYR A 148 12.51 -17.11 -30.01
N TRP A 149 11.90 -18.21 -30.46
CA TRP A 149 11.63 -19.39 -29.62
C TRP A 149 12.89 -20.17 -29.23
N THR A 150 13.61 -20.71 -30.21
CA THR A 150 14.66 -21.70 -29.95
C THR A 150 15.92 -21.10 -29.31
N ASP A 151 16.25 -19.86 -29.66
CA ASP A 151 17.48 -19.21 -29.22
C ASP A 151 17.29 -18.33 -27.97
N LEU A 152 16.04 -18.16 -27.50
CA LEU A 152 15.68 -17.32 -26.34
C LEU A 152 16.30 -15.91 -26.44
N SER A 153 16.31 -15.36 -27.66
CA SER A 153 16.91 -14.07 -27.97
C SER A 153 15.88 -13.10 -28.50
N VAL A 154 16.19 -11.82 -28.32
CA VAL A 154 15.42 -10.71 -28.84
C VAL A 154 16.30 -9.91 -29.79
N ALA A 155 15.72 -9.53 -30.93
CA ALA A 155 16.38 -8.73 -31.93
C ALA A 155 15.58 -7.47 -32.27
N LEU A 156 16.31 -6.41 -32.59
CA LEU A 156 15.76 -5.23 -33.25
C LEU A 156 16.09 -5.29 -34.74
N ARG A 157 15.06 -5.20 -35.58
CA ARG A 157 15.17 -5.18 -37.04
C ARG A 157 14.76 -3.82 -37.59
N ALA A 158 15.55 -3.27 -38.52
CA ALA A 158 15.25 -1.99 -39.15
C ALA A 158 14.22 -2.15 -40.28
N LEU A 159 13.16 -1.34 -40.25
CA LEU A 159 12.17 -1.23 -41.33
C LEU A 159 12.65 -0.22 -42.39
N PRO A 160 12.38 -0.43 -43.69
CA PRO A 160 11.49 -1.44 -44.27
C PRO A 160 12.17 -2.78 -44.68
N GLN A 161 13.50 -2.87 -44.72
CA GLN A 161 14.19 -4.07 -45.22
C GLN A 161 14.26 -5.23 -44.22
N LEU A 162 13.79 -5.06 -42.98
CA LEU A 162 13.84 -6.06 -41.90
C LEU A 162 15.27 -6.57 -41.59
N VAL A 163 16.28 -5.72 -41.80
CA VAL A 163 17.68 -6.03 -41.51
C VAL A 163 17.90 -6.05 -40.00
N GLU A 164 18.54 -7.10 -39.50
CA GLU A 164 18.88 -7.23 -38.08
C GLU A 164 19.94 -6.19 -37.69
N VAL A 165 19.63 -5.38 -36.68
CA VAL A 165 20.54 -4.34 -36.14
C VAL A 165 21.29 -4.89 -34.95
N VAL A 166 20.57 -5.47 -33.99
CA VAL A 166 21.13 -6.08 -32.79
C VAL A 166 20.32 -7.33 -32.45
N ARG A 167 20.99 -8.30 -31.85
CA ARG A 167 20.41 -9.51 -31.28
C ARG A 167 21.07 -9.78 -29.94
N GLU A 168 20.26 -9.88 -28.90
CA GLU A 168 20.73 -10.14 -27.55
C GLU A 168 20.01 -11.35 -26.97
N LYS A 169 20.76 -12.19 -26.29
CA LYS A 169 20.21 -13.38 -25.63
C LYS A 169 19.74 -13.00 -24.23
N ILE A 170 18.50 -13.33 -23.91
CA ILE A 170 17.94 -13.01 -22.60
C ILE A 170 18.45 -14.02 -21.58
N VAL A 171 18.78 -13.53 -20.39
CA VAL A 171 19.18 -14.37 -19.26
C VAL A 171 17.93 -15.05 -18.70
N GLY A 172 17.74 -16.32 -19.03
CA GLY A 172 16.63 -17.14 -18.55
C GLY A 172 16.40 -18.36 -19.44
N ASP A 173 15.67 -19.35 -18.91
CA ASP A 173 15.37 -20.61 -19.61
C ASP A 173 13.95 -20.62 -20.21
N MET A 174 13.21 -19.51 -20.11
CA MET A 174 11.81 -19.39 -20.51
C MET A 174 11.63 -18.51 -21.75
N LEU A 175 10.60 -18.83 -22.52
CA LEU A 175 10.27 -18.14 -23.78
C LEU A 175 9.73 -16.73 -23.53
N SER A 176 10.11 -15.78 -24.40
CA SER A 176 9.50 -14.44 -24.44
C SER A 176 8.09 -14.50 -25.00
N ARG A 177 7.09 -14.10 -24.20
CA ARG A 177 5.66 -14.14 -24.57
C ARG A 177 5.10 -12.81 -25.05
N SER A 178 5.64 -11.71 -24.54
CA SER A 178 5.24 -10.36 -24.94
C SER A 178 6.46 -9.46 -25.03
N ILE A 179 6.46 -8.56 -26.02
CA ILE A 179 7.53 -7.60 -26.25
C ILE A 179 6.88 -6.25 -26.53
N MET A 180 7.47 -5.17 -26.05
CA MET A 180 6.93 -3.84 -26.22
C MET A 180 8.03 -2.80 -26.23
N LEU A 181 8.03 -1.95 -27.25
CA LEU A 181 8.85 -0.76 -27.28
C LEU A 181 8.06 0.42 -26.69
N SER A 182 8.63 1.20 -25.79
CA SER A 182 7.94 2.35 -25.19
C SER A 182 8.85 3.56 -24.99
N PRO A 183 8.54 4.72 -25.60
CA PRO A 183 9.20 5.97 -25.26
C PRO A 183 8.65 6.54 -23.95
N MET A 184 9.51 6.71 -22.94
CA MET A 184 9.16 7.28 -21.64
C MET A 184 10.22 8.29 -21.18
N GLU A 185 9.81 9.48 -20.76
CA GLU A 185 10.67 10.55 -20.20
C GLU A 185 11.96 10.85 -21.02
N GLY A 186 11.88 10.78 -22.35
CA GLY A 186 13.01 11.08 -23.25
C GLY A 186 13.94 9.89 -23.54
N HIS A 187 13.70 8.74 -22.91
CA HIS A 187 14.38 7.48 -23.19
C HIS A 187 13.44 6.51 -23.92
N VAL A 188 14.00 5.57 -24.65
CA VAL A 188 13.24 4.50 -25.30
C VAL A 188 13.58 3.20 -24.61
N TYR A 189 12.56 2.51 -24.11
CA TYR A 189 12.71 1.24 -23.43
C TYR A 189 12.19 0.10 -24.30
N LEU A 190 12.90 -1.02 -24.27
CA LEU A 190 12.43 -2.30 -24.76
C LEU A 190 12.08 -3.17 -23.56
N LEU A 191 10.81 -3.56 -23.44
CA LEU A 191 10.33 -4.46 -22.40
C LEU A 191 10.08 -5.84 -23.02
N VAL A 192 10.61 -6.88 -22.38
CA VAL A 192 10.44 -8.27 -22.77
C VAL A 192 9.89 -9.06 -21.59
N ALA A 193 8.68 -9.55 -21.73
CA ALA A 193 8.00 -10.38 -20.76
C ALA A 193 8.20 -11.86 -21.08
N LEU A 194 8.69 -12.62 -20.10
CA LEU A 194 8.95 -14.05 -20.17
C LEU A 194 7.74 -14.86 -19.66
N GLY A 195 7.78 -16.17 -19.94
CA GLY A 195 6.72 -17.10 -19.55
C GLY A 195 6.64 -17.41 -18.04
N ASP A 196 7.67 -17.09 -17.27
CA ASP A 196 7.76 -17.28 -15.81
C ASP A 196 7.25 -16.08 -14.99
N GLY A 197 6.74 -15.03 -15.65
CA GLY A 197 6.31 -13.81 -14.99
C GLY A 197 7.44 -12.80 -14.70
N THR A 198 8.61 -13.00 -15.30
CA THR A 198 9.72 -12.03 -15.27
C THR A 198 9.63 -11.06 -16.46
N VAL A 199 9.87 -9.77 -16.20
CA VAL A 199 10.01 -8.73 -17.22
C VAL A 199 11.45 -8.24 -17.24
N HIS A 200 12.11 -8.42 -18.37
CA HIS A 200 13.39 -7.77 -18.67
C HIS A 200 13.13 -6.46 -19.38
N TYR A 201 13.87 -5.41 -19.03
CA TYR A 201 13.79 -4.14 -19.74
C TYR A 201 15.17 -3.56 -19.99
N PHE A 202 15.31 -2.98 -21.17
CA PHE A 202 16.56 -2.44 -21.71
C PHE A 202 16.33 -1.01 -22.17
N GLN A 203 17.33 -0.16 -22.00
CA GLN A 203 17.32 1.16 -22.61
C GLN A 203 17.94 1.08 -24.02
N ILE A 204 17.24 1.58 -25.04
CA ILE A 204 17.71 1.56 -26.42
C ILE A 204 18.47 2.84 -26.73
N ASP A 205 19.72 2.73 -27.19
CA ASP A 205 20.42 3.86 -27.80
C ASP A 205 19.96 4.05 -29.25
N MET A 206 19.19 5.10 -29.50
CA MET A 206 18.66 5.42 -30.83
C MET A 206 19.73 5.70 -31.90
N LYS A 207 21.00 5.94 -31.52
CA LYS A 207 22.09 6.16 -32.50
C LYS A 207 22.71 4.85 -32.99
N THR A 208 22.93 3.91 -32.09
CA THR A 208 23.64 2.66 -32.36
C THR A 208 22.70 1.47 -32.51
N GLY A 209 21.48 1.57 -31.96
CA GLY A 209 20.54 0.46 -31.83
C GLY A 209 20.92 -0.54 -30.73
N ALA A 210 21.95 -0.25 -29.92
CA ALA A 210 22.38 -1.13 -28.84
C ALA A 210 21.39 -1.11 -27.67
N LEU A 211 21.21 -2.27 -27.04
CA LEU A 211 20.47 -2.44 -25.79
C LEU A 211 21.42 -2.22 -24.62
N LEU A 212 21.08 -1.27 -23.76
CA LEU A 212 21.86 -0.84 -22.60
C LEU A 212 21.12 -1.18 -21.30
N ASP A 213 21.89 -1.30 -20.22
CA ASP A 213 21.42 -1.45 -18.85
C ASP A 213 20.33 -2.53 -18.67
N PRO A 214 20.66 -3.81 -18.94
CA PRO A 214 19.72 -4.91 -18.74
C PRO A 214 19.29 -4.97 -17.28
N LYS A 215 17.99 -4.73 -17.04
CA LYS A 215 17.35 -4.84 -15.73
C LYS A 215 16.24 -5.89 -15.77
N LYS A 216 15.94 -6.49 -14.61
CA LYS A 216 14.93 -7.53 -14.46
C LYS A 216 13.99 -7.17 -13.32
N ALA A 217 12.71 -7.46 -13.48
CA ALA A 217 11.69 -7.35 -12.44
C ALA A 217 10.75 -8.56 -12.53
N THR A 218 10.54 -9.26 -11.42
CA THR A 218 9.61 -10.40 -11.35
C THR A 218 8.27 -9.91 -10.82
N LEU A 219 7.24 -9.93 -11.67
CA LEU A 219 5.93 -9.38 -11.35
C LEU A 219 4.93 -10.48 -11.00
N GLY A 220 5.05 -11.68 -11.57
CA GLY A 220 4.13 -12.79 -11.37
C GLY A 220 4.78 -14.15 -11.56
N THR A 221 3.97 -15.20 -11.63
CA THR A 221 4.42 -16.56 -12.01
C THR A 221 3.85 -17.01 -13.36
N GLN A 222 2.83 -16.30 -13.85
CA GLN A 222 2.17 -16.58 -15.11
C GLN A 222 2.74 -15.73 -16.27
N PRO A 223 2.59 -16.18 -17.52
CA PRO A 223 3.06 -15.44 -18.69
C PRO A 223 2.41 -14.05 -18.75
N ILE A 224 3.24 -13.04 -18.96
CA ILE A 224 2.81 -11.64 -18.94
C ILE A 224 2.43 -11.16 -20.35
N HIS A 225 1.32 -10.44 -20.42
CA HIS A 225 0.95 -9.64 -21.60
C HIS A 225 1.06 -8.15 -21.28
N LEU A 226 1.81 -7.42 -22.11
CA LEU A 226 1.99 -5.98 -21.98
C LEU A 226 0.99 -5.23 -22.86
N ARG A 227 0.30 -4.23 -22.30
CA ARG A 227 -0.65 -3.38 -23.03
C ARG A 227 -0.41 -1.91 -22.71
N LYS A 228 -0.44 -1.05 -23.73
CA LYS A 228 -0.32 0.39 -23.53
C LYS A 228 -1.67 0.98 -23.21
N PHE A 229 -1.67 1.92 -22.29
CA PHE A 229 -2.83 2.75 -22.04
C PHE A 229 -2.38 4.15 -21.65
N ARG A 230 -3.29 5.10 -21.80
CA ARG A 230 -3.09 6.48 -21.36
C ARG A 230 -3.95 6.70 -20.11
N SER A 231 -3.32 7.20 -19.05
CA SER A 231 -4.05 7.64 -17.85
C SER A 231 -4.44 9.11 -17.99
N ARG A 232 -5.48 9.55 -17.27
CA ARG A 232 -5.89 10.97 -17.24
C ARG A 232 -4.80 11.86 -16.63
N CYS A 233 -4.10 11.35 -15.64
CA CYS A 233 -3.16 12.13 -14.81
C CYS A 233 -1.74 12.17 -15.38
N SER A 234 -1.45 11.40 -16.43
CA SER A 234 -0.18 11.48 -17.16
C SER A 234 -0.42 11.58 -18.66
N PRO A 235 0.17 12.60 -19.34
CA PRO A 235 0.11 12.67 -20.80
C PRO A 235 0.95 11.57 -21.47
N VAL A 236 1.77 10.83 -20.71
CA VAL A 236 2.66 9.76 -21.19
C VAL A 236 1.91 8.43 -21.20
N HIS A 237 2.23 7.57 -22.18
CA HIS A 237 1.71 6.21 -22.21
C HIS A 237 2.32 5.37 -21.08
N ASN A 238 1.45 4.80 -20.25
CA ASN A 238 1.81 3.82 -19.25
C ASN A 238 1.59 2.41 -19.81
N ILE A 239 2.20 1.41 -19.17
CA ILE A 239 2.08 0.02 -19.59
C ILE A 239 1.36 -0.75 -18.49
N PHE A 240 0.27 -1.42 -18.87
CA PHE A 240 -0.43 -2.37 -18.04
C PHE A 240 0.17 -3.76 -18.23
N VAL A 241 0.45 -4.44 -17.14
CA VAL A 241 0.99 -5.80 -17.05
C VAL A 241 -0.17 -6.72 -16.70
N CYS A 242 -0.61 -7.51 -17.66
CA CYS A 242 -1.62 -8.54 -17.45
C CYS A 242 -0.93 -9.82 -16.99
N SER A 243 -1.24 -10.28 -15.78
CA SER A 243 -0.69 -11.50 -15.16
C SER A 243 -1.57 -11.97 -13.98
N ASP A 244 -1.09 -12.98 -13.24
CA ASP A 244 -1.60 -13.38 -11.93
C ASP A 244 -1.34 -12.33 -10.84
N ARG A 245 -0.44 -11.39 -11.12
CA ARG A 245 -0.19 -10.20 -10.30
C ARG A 245 -0.17 -8.98 -11.21
N PRO A 246 -1.34 -8.36 -11.47
CA PRO A 246 -1.43 -7.24 -12.40
C PRO A 246 -0.69 -6.02 -11.84
N ALA A 247 0.05 -5.34 -12.70
CA ALA A 247 0.85 -4.18 -12.32
C ALA A 247 0.81 -3.11 -13.43
N VAL A 248 1.13 -1.88 -13.05
CA VAL A 248 1.32 -0.76 -13.97
C VAL A 248 2.78 -0.33 -13.94
N ILE A 249 3.39 -0.30 -15.12
CA ILE A 249 4.73 0.25 -15.35
C ILE A 249 4.59 1.67 -15.84
N TYR A 250 5.22 2.58 -15.11
CA TYR A 250 5.29 3.99 -15.44
C TYR A 250 6.70 4.52 -15.18
N SER A 251 7.04 5.65 -15.79
CA SER A 251 8.32 6.32 -15.55
C SER A 251 8.09 7.52 -14.64
N SER A 252 8.94 7.65 -13.62
CA SER A 252 8.99 8.82 -12.75
C SER A 252 10.45 9.10 -12.43
N ASN A 253 10.88 10.36 -12.56
CA ASN A 253 12.26 10.79 -12.34
C ASN A 253 13.29 9.98 -13.18
N GLN A 254 12.95 9.65 -14.43
CA GLN A 254 13.76 8.84 -15.35
C GLN A 254 14.00 7.40 -14.90
N LYS A 255 13.25 6.91 -13.91
CA LYS A 255 13.28 5.52 -13.45
C LYS A 255 11.92 4.85 -13.71
N LEU A 256 11.97 3.60 -14.18
CA LEU A 256 10.77 2.78 -14.29
C LEU A 256 10.34 2.28 -12.90
N LEU A 257 9.08 2.52 -12.56
CA LEU A 257 8.42 2.08 -11.35
C LEU A 257 7.31 1.09 -11.70
N PHE A 258 7.10 0.13 -10.81
CA PHE A 258 6.08 -0.91 -10.91
C PHE A 258 5.11 -0.72 -9.75
N SER A 259 3.84 -0.42 -10.04
CA SER A 259 2.78 -0.33 -9.04
C SER A 259 1.79 -1.47 -9.22
N ASN A 260 1.52 -2.22 -8.16
CA ASN A 260 0.58 -3.34 -8.22
C ASN A 260 -0.85 -2.83 -8.30
N VAL A 261 -1.68 -3.51 -9.08
CA VAL A 261 -3.11 -3.24 -9.18
C VAL A 261 -3.85 -4.17 -8.23
N ASN A 262 -4.84 -3.65 -7.51
CA ASN A 262 -5.64 -4.39 -6.52
C ASN A 262 -6.66 -5.35 -7.16
N LEU A 263 -6.21 -6.19 -8.08
CA LEU A 263 -6.98 -7.24 -8.74
C LEU A 263 -6.23 -8.56 -8.63
N ARG A 264 -6.97 -9.66 -8.49
CA ARG A 264 -6.36 -11.00 -8.30
C ARG A 264 -5.65 -11.51 -9.54
N MET A 265 -6.19 -11.25 -10.72
CA MET A 265 -5.67 -11.72 -11.99
C MET A 265 -6.26 -10.88 -13.12
N VAL A 266 -5.46 -10.57 -14.12
CA VAL A 266 -5.94 -9.97 -15.38
C VAL A 266 -5.24 -10.70 -16.52
N SER A 267 -6.02 -11.38 -17.37
CA SER A 267 -5.49 -12.10 -18.53
C SER A 267 -5.25 -11.18 -19.72
N THR A 268 -6.16 -10.23 -19.97
CA THR A 268 -6.02 -9.23 -21.04
C THR A 268 -6.68 -7.91 -20.64
N MET A 269 -6.12 -6.81 -21.14
CA MET A 269 -6.59 -5.45 -20.91
C MET A 269 -6.66 -4.69 -22.24
N THR A 270 -7.68 -3.83 -22.39
CA THR A 270 -7.81 -2.91 -23.52
C THR A 270 -8.31 -1.55 -23.02
N PRO A 271 -7.73 -0.42 -23.46
CA PRO A 271 -8.28 0.90 -23.16
C PRO A 271 -9.60 1.12 -23.91
N LEU A 272 -10.56 1.76 -23.25
CA LEU A 272 -11.87 2.09 -23.81
C LEU A 272 -12.18 3.56 -23.56
N TYR A 273 -12.46 4.30 -24.63
CA TYR A 273 -12.88 5.69 -24.55
C TYR A 273 -14.28 5.83 -25.16
N ALA A 274 -15.32 5.46 -24.41
CA ALA A 274 -16.72 5.56 -24.85
C ALA A 274 -17.44 6.73 -24.17
N GLU A 275 -18.57 7.17 -24.72
CA GLU A 275 -19.36 8.28 -24.15
C GLU A 275 -19.86 7.97 -22.73
N ALA A 276 -20.39 6.76 -22.51
CA ALA A 276 -20.81 6.29 -21.18
C ALA A 276 -19.62 5.95 -20.26
N TYR A 277 -18.49 5.55 -20.85
CA TYR A 277 -17.30 5.13 -20.14
C TYR A 277 -16.08 5.95 -20.57
N PRO A 278 -15.98 7.24 -20.16
CA PRO A 278 -14.83 8.06 -20.51
C PRO A 278 -13.60 7.58 -19.74
N ASP A 279 -12.47 7.48 -20.44
CA ASP A 279 -11.16 7.08 -19.93
C ASP A 279 -11.19 5.76 -19.12
N ALA A 280 -11.93 4.77 -19.60
CA ALA A 280 -12.08 3.48 -18.96
C ALA A 280 -11.08 2.43 -19.50
N LEU A 281 -10.97 1.34 -18.76
CA LEU A 281 -10.20 0.15 -19.11
C LEU A 281 -11.16 -1.04 -19.05
N VAL A 282 -11.04 -1.91 -20.05
CA VAL A 282 -11.75 -3.18 -20.08
C VAL A 282 -10.75 -4.27 -19.69
N LEU A 283 -11.08 -4.99 -18.63
CA LEU A 283 -10.25 -6.02 -18.00
C LEU A 283 -11.00 -7.34 -18.02
N THR A 284 -10.29 -8.43 -18.22
CA THR A 284 -10.86 -9.78 -18.06
C THR A 284 -9.88 -10.69 -17.33
N ASP A 285 -10.42 -11.60 -16.52
CA ASP A 285 -9.71 -12.72 -15.89
C ASP A 285 -9.88 -14.03 -16.68
N GLY A 286 -10.61 -14.00 -17.81
CA GLY A 286 -10.99 -15.17 -18.61
C GLY A 286 -12.39 -15.72 -18.31
N HIS A 287 -13.01 -15.34 -17.18
CA HIS A 287 -14.37 -15.75 -16.81
C HIS A 287 -15.35 -14.57 -16.77
N SER A 288 -14.86 -13.41 -16.34
CA SER A 288 -15.62 -12.18 -16.18
C SER A 288 -15.00 -11.04 -16.98
N LEU A 289 -15.84 -10.10 -17.38
CA LEU A 289 -15.46 -8.86 -18.05
C LEU A 289 -15.79 -7.70 -17.11
N VAL A 290 -14.79 -6.88 -16.80
CA VAL A 290 -14.93 -5.73 -15.90
C VAL A 290 -14.56 -4.47 -16.67
N ILE A 291 -15.47 -3.51 -16.72
CA ILE A 291 -15.22 -2.17 -17.25
C ILE A 291 -15.07 -1.24 -16.05
N GLY A 292 -13.94 -0.57 -15.95
CA GLY A 292 -13.66 0.30 -14.82
C GLY A 292 -12.63 1.37 -15.17
N ARG A 293 -12.50 2.36 -14.30
CA ARG A 293 -11.41 3.33 -14.41
C ARG A 293 -10.27 2.91 -13.49
N ILE A 294 -9.07 3.32 -13.86
CA ILE A 294 -7.92 3.21 -12.98
C ILE A 294 -7.78 4.51 -12.19
N ASP A 295 -7.54 4.37 -10.89
CA ASP A 295 -7.19 5.50 -10.04
C ASP A 295 -5.78 6.02 -10.36
N ASP A 296 -5.39 7.09 -9.69
CA ASP A 296 -4.05 7.65 -9.82
C ASP A 296 -2.99 6.61 -9.49
N ILE A 297 -2.00 6.49 -10.37
CA ILE A 297 -0.93 5.50 -10.26
C ILE A 297 0.02 5.97 -9.17
N GLN A 298 -0.16 5.41 -7.97
CA GLN A 298 0.65 5.67 -6.78
C GLN A 298 1.10 4.34 -6.15
N LYS A 299 2.11 4.36 -5.27
CA LYS A 299 2.53 3.18 -4.51
C LYS A 299 1.50 2.80 -3.44
N LEU A 300 0.91 3.79 -2.77
CA LEU A 300 -0.14 3.63 -1.77
C LEU A 300 -1.37 4.42 -2.22
N HIS A 301 -2.54 3.80 -2.18
CA HIS A 301 -3.80 4.48 -2.47
C HIS A 301 -4.41 5.03 -1.18
N ILE A 302 -4.61 6.35 -1.13
CA ILE A 302 -5.17 7.04 0.04
C ILE A 302 -6.58 7.52 -0.28
N ARG A 303 -7.57 7.01 0.48
CA ARG A 303 -8.97 7.46 0.42
C ARG A 303 -9.26 8.42 1.58
N THR A 304 -9.47 9.69 1.27
CA THR A 304 -9.76 10.72 2.27
C THR A 304 -11.27 10.88 2.49
N VAL A 305 -11.72 10.76 3.75
CA VAL A 305 -13.11 11.03 4.17
C VAL A 305 -13.15 12.32 4.98
N PRO A 306 -13.71 13.43 4.46
CA PRO A 306 -13.71 14.70 5.17
C PRO A 306 -14.75 14.71 6.31
N LEU A 307 -14.28 14.85 7.55
CA LEU A 307 -15.16 14.96 8.72
C LEU A 307 -15.52 16.41 9.08
N GLY A 308 -14.67 17.38 8.75
CA GLY A 308 -14.88 18.80 9.09
C GLY A 308 -14.71 19.13 10.58
N GLU A 309 -14.23 18.18 11.37
CA GLU A 309 -13.93 18.26 12.80
C GLU A 309 -12.71 17.39 13.12
N SER A 310 -12.12 17.55 14.32
CA SER A 310 -10.84 16.92 14.68
C SER A 310 -11.06 15.49 15.19
N PRO A 311 -10.62 14.44 14.49
CA PRO A 311 -10.68 13.08 15.01
C PRO A 311 -9.55 12.83 16.02
N SER A 312 -9.85 12.16 17.14
CA SER A 312 -8.86 11.87 18.18
C SER A 312 -8.56 10.37 18.34
N ARG A 313 -9.55 9.48 18.20
CA ARG A 313 -9.39 8.01 18.30
C ARG A 313 -10.27 7.29 17.29
N ILE A 314 -9.84 6.10 16.89
CA ILE A 314 -10.55 5.20 15.98
C ILE A 314 -10.50 3.76 16.49
N ALA A 315 -11.59 3.03 16.35
CA ALA A 315 -11.64 1.59 16.60
C ALA A 315 -12.54 0.89 15.58
N TYR A 316 -12.07 -0.23 15.05
CA TYR A 316 -12.83 -1.08 14.14
C TYR A 316 -13.48 -2.25 14.90
N GLN A 317 -14.70 -2.60 14.53
CA GLN A 317 -15.40 -3.77 15.04
C GLN A 317 -15.77 -4.71 13.89
N PRO A 318 -15.05 -5.83 13.71
CA PRO A 318 -15.25 -6.73 12.58
C PRO A 318 -16.61 -7.43 12.61
N GLU A 319 -17.17 -7.71 13.79
CA GLU A 319 -18.42 -8.46 13.94
C GLU A 319 -19.64 -7.70 13.42
N THR A 320 -19.63 -6.36 13.55
CA THR A 320 -20.70 -5.48 13.06
C THR A 320 -20.29 -4.74 11.78
N ASN A 321 -19.05 -4.92 11.33
CA ASN A 321 -18.45 -4.23 10.21
C ASN A 321 -18.55 -2.69 10.30
N THR A 322 -18.48 -2.15 11.52
CA THR A 322 -18.57 -0.71 11.81
C THR A 322 -17.26 -0.17 12.37
N ILE A 323 -17.09 1.16 12.23
CA ILE A 323 -15.95 1.91 12.75
C ILE A 323 -16.49 2.95 13.73
N ALA A 324 -15.96 2.99 14.95
CA ALA A 324 -16.20 4.08 15.88
C ALA A 324 -15.06 5.11 15.80
N VAL A 325 -15.40 6.40 15.76
CA VAL A 325 -14.43 7.51 15.74
C VAL A 325 -14.83 8.53 16.79
N ILE A 326 -13.89 8.92 17.65
CA ILE A 326 -14.07 10.07 18.53
C ILE A 326 -13.70 11.32 17.75
N VAL A 327 -14.58 12.31 17.77
CA VAL A 327 -14.38 13.61 17.15
C VAL A 327 -14.58 14.74 18.14
N GLU A 328 -13.87 15.83 17.92
CA GLU A 328 -13.89 17.05 18.73
C GLU A 328 -14.14 18.23 17.80
N ARG A 329 -15.11 19.06 18.18
CA ARG A 329 -15.44 20.29 17.46
C ARG A 329 -15.44 21.48 18.40
N LEU A 330 -15.06 22.63 17.85
CA LEU A 330 -15.16 23.92 18.51
C LEU A 330 -16.51 24.55 18.19
N GLU A 331 -17.27 24.87 19.23
CA GLU A 331 -18.52 25.61 19.14
C GLU A 331 -18.36 26.98 19.79
N PHE A 332 -18.88 28.02 19.14
CA PHE A 332 -18.97 29.35 19.75
C PHE A 332 -20.41 29.59 20.22
N VAL A 333 -20.59 29.86 21.50
CA VAL A 333 -21.91 30.16 22.07
C VAL A 333 -22.06 31.67 22.19
N ASP A 334 -23.02 32.25 21.46
CA ASP A 334 -23.35 33.68 21.58
C ASP A 334 -23.90 34.02 22.96
N ALA A 335 -23.89 35.31 23.32
CA ALA A 335 -24.59 35.83 24.51
C ALA A 335 -26.11 35.55 24.52
N MET A 336 -26.69 35.18 23.36
CA MET A 336 -28.08 34.73 23.22
C MET A 336 -28.25 33.21 23.42
N GLY A 337 -27.19 32.48 23.75
CA GLY A 337 -27.18 31.02 23.88
C GLY A 337 -27.26 30.27 22.55
N LYS A 338 -26.96 30.93 21.43
CA LYS A 338 -26.96 30.30 20.11
C LYS A 338 -25.58 29.71 19.83
N HIS A 339 -25.56 28.43 19.48
CA HIS A 339 -24.34 27.71 19.09
C HIS A 339 -24.03 27.97 17.62
N HIS A 340 -22.80 28.39 17.32
CA HIS A 340 -22.27 28.53 15.98
C HIS A 340 -21.17 27.50 15.77
N PHE A 341 -21.28 26.74 14.68
CA PHE A 341 -20.35 25.70 14.29
C PHE A 341 -20.24 25.63 12.77
N GLY A 342 -19.09 25.14 12.28
CA GLY A 342 -18.87 24.88 10.86
C GLY A 342 -19.57 23.61 10.37
N GLN A 343 -19.34 23.25 9.10
CA GLN A 343 -19.79 21.96 8.57
C GLN A 343 -19.02 20.82 9.28
N CYS A 344 -19.74 19.95 9.99
CA CYS A 344 -19.17 18.88 10.81
C CYS A 344 -19.92 17.56 10.60
N ALA A 345 -19.21 16.45 10.65
CA ALA A 345 -19.73 15.09 10.49
C ALA A 345 -20.74 14.73 11.60
N SER A 346 -20.45 15.11 12.84
CA SER A 346 -21.29 14.85 14.02
C SER A 346 -22.72 15.40 13.91
N LYS A 347 -22.95 16.49 13.17
CA LYS A 347 -24.29 17.05 12.93
C LYS A 347 -24.95 16.56 11.63
N ASN A 348 -24.20 15.89 10.75
CA ASN A 348 -24.69 15.31 9.50
C ASN A 348 -25.01 13.81 9.60
N ALA A 349 -24.90 13.22 10.80
CA ALA A 349 -25.22 11.82 11.05
C ALA A 349 -26.71 11.50 10.81
N MET A 350 -27.01 10.26 10.39
CA MET A 350 -28.39 9.82 10.19
C MET A 350 -29.20 9.83 11.50
N GLU A 351 -28.57 9.41 12.59
CA GLU A 351 -29.14 9.41 13.93
C GLU A 351 -28.24 10.17 14.92
N THR A 352 -28.87 10.84 15.89
CA THR A 352 -28.16 11.59 16.93
C THR A 352 -28.70 11.23 18.31
N SER A 353 -27.79 11.15 19.29
CA SER A 353 -28.11 10.89 20.69
C SER A 353 -27.21 11.74 21.59
N SER A 354 -27.61 11.98 22.83
CA SER A 354 -26.79 12.71 23.81
C SER A 354 -26.92 12.11 25.20
N SER A 355 -25.86 12.22 26.01
CA SER A 355 -25.87 11.83 27.41
C SER A 355 -25.80 13.06 28.34
N ARG A 356 -26.23 12.89 29.59
CA ARG A 356 -26.11 13.90 30.66
C ARG A 356 -25.49 13.27 31.89
N LEU A 357 -24.59 13.98 32.56
CA LEU A 357 -23.95 13.56 33.80
C LEU A 357 -24.86 13.92 34.98
N SER A 358 -25.27 12.92 35.74
CA SER A 358 -26.20 13.10 36.87
C SER A 358 -25.62 13.97 38.00
N SER A 359 -24.28 14.03 38.11
CA SER A 359 -23.54 14.73 39.16
C SER A 359 -23.27 16.22 38.88
N MET A 360 -23.41 16.69 37.64
CA MET A 360 -23.27 18.12 37.32
C MET A 360 -24.60 18.85 37.54
N ARG A 361 -24.76 19.46 38.72
CA ARG A 361 -25.76 20.51 38.92
C ARG A 361 -25.11 21.85 38.60
N ARG A 362 -25.41 22.43 37.44
CA ARG A 362 -25.12 23.86 37.18
C ARG A 362 -25.89 24.68 38.20
N GLU A 363 -25.20 25.37 39.11
CA GLU A 363 -25.78 26.56 39.71
C GLU A 363 -26.00 27.57 38.56
N PRO A 364 -27.17 28.24 38.49
CA PRO A 364 -27.43 29.19 37.42
C PRO A 364 -26.47 30.38 37.58
N THR A 365 -25.39 30.38 36.80
CA THR A 365 -24.55 31.57 36.64
C THR A 365 -25.35 32.65 35.91
N PRO A 366 -25.45 33.87 36.45
CA PRO A 366 -26.03 34.99 35.73
C PRO A 366 -25.05 35.46 34.65
N GLU A 367 -25.57 35.77 33.47
CA GLU A 367 -24.89 36.32 32.28
C GLU A 367 -24.09 35.28 31.46
N CYS A 368 -24.70 34.77 30.38
CA CYS A 368 -23.99 34.05 29.32
C CYS A 368 -23.05 35.03 28.60
N LEU A 369 -21.79 35.08 29.04
CA LEU A 369 -20.72 35.61 28.22
C LEU A 369 -20.53 34.69 27.01
N ALA A 370 -20.17 35.28 25.87
CA ALA A 370 -19.86 34.48 24.71
C ALA A 370 -18.58 33.69 24.97
N GLU A 371 -18.65 32.36 24.83
CA GLU A 371 -17.58 31.45 25.20
C GLU A 371 -17.37 30.41 24.09
N GLU A 372 -16.10 30.09 23.85
CA GLU A 372 -15.70 28.97 23.00
C GLU A 372 -15.78 27.69 23.82
N MET A 373 -16.53 26.71 23.34
CA MET A 373 -16.76 25.44 24.00
C MET A 373 -16.29 24.30 23.10
N GLU A 374 -15.51 23.38 23.67
CA GLU A 374 -15.17 22.11 23.03
C GLU A 374 -16.29 21.10 23.26
N VAL A 375 -16.76 20.48 22.17
CA VAL A 375 -17.77 19.43 22.22
C VAL A 375 -17.19 18.16 21.61
N SER A 376 -17.14 17.11 22.41
CA SER A 376 -16.72 15.78 21.97
C SER A 376 -17.93 14.93 21.58
N SER A 377 -17.80 14.13 20.52
CA SER A 377 -18.84 13.23 20.05
C SER A 377 -18.24 11.91 19.59
N VAL A 378 -19.00 10.82 19.71
CA VAL A 378 -18.63 9.49 19.23
C VAL A 378 -19.44 9.19 17.99
N LEU A 379 -18.76 9.04 16.86
CA LEU A 379 -19.36 8.71 15.57
C LEU A 379 -19.30 7.21 15.33
N LEU A 380 -20.36 6.65 14.77
CA LEU A 380 -20.39 5.31 14.22
C LEU A 380 -20.47 5.42 12.69
N LEU A 381 -19.51 4.82 12.00
CA LEU A 381 -19.43 4.79 10.54
C LEU A 381 -19.56 3.36 10.02
N ASP A 382 -20.10 3.21 8.83
CA ASP A 382 -20.00 1.96 8.07
C ASP A 382 -18.58 1.79 7.51
N SER A 383 -18.01 0.58 7.59
CA SER A 383 -16.63 0.36 7.14
C SER A 383 -16.47 0.30 5.61
N ASN A 384 -17.54 0.03 4.85
CA ASN A 384 -17.47 -0.08 3.39
C ASN A 384 -17.70 1.29 2.74
N THR A 385 -18.78 1.97 3.16
CA THR A 385 -19.18 3.25 2.56
C THR A 385 -18.53 4.45 3.23
N PHE A 386 -18.13 4.32 4.50
CA PHE A 386 -17.73 5.43 5.38
C PHE A 386 -18.84 6.46 5.62
N GLU A 387 -20.09 6.06 5.45
CA GLU A 387 -21.23 6.90 5.83
C GLU A 387 -21.38 6.96 7.35
N ILE A 388 -21.77 8.13 7.86
CA ILE A 388 -21.94 8.38 9.29
C ILE A 388 -23.33 7.90 9.71
N LEU A 389 -23.39 6.72 10.33
CA LEU A 389 -24.61 6.08 10.75
C LEU A 389 -25.21 6.77 11.99
N HIS A 390 -24.36 7.07 12.98
CA HIS A 390 -24.82 7.60 14.27
C HIS A 390 -23.82 8.57 14.88
N SER A 391 -24.31 9.56 15.62
CA SER A 391 -23.50 10.49 16.42
C SER A 391 -24.02 10.54 17.85
N HIS A 392 -23.17 10.20 18.81
CA HIS A 392 -23.44 10.34 20.23
C HIS A 392 -22.66 11.53 20.80
N GLU A 393 -23.37 12.60 21.15
CA GLU A 393 -22.80 13.82 21.71
C GLU A 393 -22.63 13.71 23.23
N LEU A 394 -21.44 14.04 23.73
CA LEU A 394 -21.15 14.08 25.15
C LEU A 394 -21.60 15.42 25.78
N GLU A 395 -21.63 15.48 27.11
CA GLU A 395 -22.05 16.70 27.79
C GLU A 395 -21.01 17.83 27.63
N GLY A 396 -21.47 19.09 27.73
CA GLY A 396 -20.57 20.24 27.70
C GLY A 396 -19.50 20.13 28.80
N SER A 397 -18.24 20.34 28.41
CA SER A 397 -17.03 20.14 29.23
C SER A 397 -16.61 18.68 29.45
N GLU A 398 -17.31 17.69 28.88
CA GLU A 398 -16.87 16.29 28.86
C GLU A 398 -16.19 15.95 27.52
N MET A 399 -14.97 15.42 27.61
CA MET A 399 -14.15 15.08 26.45
C MET A 399 -13.85 13.58 26.45
N ALA A 400 -14.02 12.92 25.30
CA ALA A 400 -13.66 11.52 25.14
C ALA A 400 -12.16 11.37 24.84
N MET A 401 -11.46 10.60 25.67
CA MET A 401 -10.00 10.46 25.65
C MET A 401 -9.53 9.13 25.04
N SER A 402 -10.32 8.06 25.23
CA SER A 402 -9.96 6.71 24.83
C SER A 402 -11.14 5.95 24.25
N LEU A 403 -10.84 5.06 23.31
CA LEU A 403 -11.80 4.22 22.60
C LEU A 403 -11.18 2.84 22.37
N ALA A 404 -11.93 1.79 22.68
CA ALA A 404 -11.58 0.42 22.35
C ALA A 404 -12.80 -0.37 21.89
N SER A 405 -12.61 -1.31 20.96
CA SER A 405 -13.62 -2.32 20.60
C SER A 405 -13.20 -3.64 21.23
N CYS A 406 -14.07 -4.26 22.03
CA CYS A 406 -13.76 -5.53 22.68
C CYS A 406 -15.01 -6.34 23.05
N GLN A 407 -14.81 -7.65 23.19
CA GLN A 407 -15.75 -8.55 23.85
C GLN A 407 -15.28 -8.74 25.31
N LEU A 408 -16.22 -8.69 26.26
CA LEU A 408 -15.92 -8.71 27.69
C LEU A 408 -16.66 -9.85 28.40
N GLY A 409 -15.96 -10.49 29.34
CA GLY A 409 -16.43 -11.64 30.10
C GLY A 409 -16.86 -12.80 29.20
N ASP A 410 -17.95 -13.45 29.59
CA ASP A 410 -18.60 -14.52 28.82
C ASP A 410 -19.71 -13.97 27.87
N ASP A 411 -19.84 -12.64 27.73
CA ASP A 411 -20.83 -12.05 26.82
C ASP A 411 -20.30 -12.11 25.38
N SER A 412 -21.08 -12.73 24.49
CA SER A 412 -20.73 -12.85 23.07
C SER A 412 -20.92 -11.54 22.30
N GLN A 413 -21.51 -10.52 22.92
CA GLN A 413 -21.77 -9.24 22.28
C GLN A 413 -20.52 -8.34 22.34
N PRO A 414 -20.08 -7.79 21.20
CA PRO A 414 -18.96 -6.86 21.18
C PRO A 414 -19.42 -5.46 21.56
N TYR A 415 -18.57 -4.74 22.29
CA TYR A 415 -18.85 -3.40 22.82
C TYR A 415 -17.79 -2.40 22.37
N PHE A 416 -18.24 -1.18 22.07
CA PHE A 416 -17.37 0.00 21.99
C PHE A 416 -17.30 0.63 23.38
N VAL A 417 -16.10 0.68 23.94
CA VAL A 417 -15.84 1.24 25.27
C VAL A 417 -15.16 2.60 25.10
N VAL A 418 -15.77 3.63 25.66
CA VAL A 418 -15.29 5.02 25.60
C VAL A 418 -14.94 5.51 26.99
N GLY A 419 -13.73 6.01 27.17
CA GLY A 419 -13.28 6.67 28.38
C GLY A 419 -13.35 8.18 28.23
N THR A 420 -13.99 8.85 29.18
CA THR A 420 -14.17 10.31 29.18
C THR A 420 -13.47 10.98 30.36
N ALA A 421 -13.29 12.29 30.24
CA ALA A 421 -12.80 13.17 31.27
C ALA A 421 -13.65 14.46 31.29
N VAL A 422 -14.02 14.93 32.47
CA VAL A 422 -14.67 16.23 32.63
C VAL A 422 -13.57 17.27 32.87
N ILE A 423 -13.42 18.20 31.93
CA ILE A 423 -12.40 19.25 31.95
C ILE A 423 -13.05 20.54 32.42
N MET A 424 -12.65 21.03 33.59
CA MET A 424 -13.09 22.32 34.12
C MET A 424 -11.92 23.29 34.12
N SER A 425 -12.16 24.53 33.70
CA SER A 425 -11.12 25.56 33.53
C SER A 425 -10.42 25.97 34.83
N ASP A 426 -11.01 25.66 35.99
CA ASP A 426 -10.46 25.94 37.32
C ASP A 426 -9.57 24.81 37.86
N GLU A 427 -9.50 23.66 37.17
CA GLU A 427 -8.73 22.48 37.59
C GLU A 427 -7.51 22.25 36.71
N THR A 428 -6.40 21.83 37.33
CA THR A 428 -5.15 21.46 36.62
C THR A 428 -5.17 20.01 36.12
N GLU A 429 -5.90 19.14 36.81
CA GLU A 429 -6.16 17.76 36.45
C GLU A 429 -7.64 17.46 36.65
N SER A 430 -8.23 16.68 35.74
CA SER A 430 -9.61 16.28 35.88
C SER A 430 -9.80 15.36 37.09
N LYS A 431 -10.80 15.68 37.91
CA LYS A 431 -11.19 14.85 39.06
C LYS A 431 -12.32 13.88 38.76
N MET A 432 -12.99 14.05 37.62
CA MET A 432 -14.17 13.31 37.22
C MET A 432 -14.06 12.85 35.77
N GLY A 433 -14.63 11.68 35.49
CA GLY A 433 -14.74 11.09 34.16
C GLY A 433 -15.69 9.91 34.20
N ARG A 434 -15.95 9.28 33.05
CA ARG A 434 -16.78 8.08 32.94
C ARG A 434 -16.19 7.05 32.00
N ILE A 435 -16.61 5.80 32.18
CA ILE A 435 -16.46 4.73 31.20
C ILE A 435 -17.85 4.43 30.67
N MET A 436 -18.05 4.60 29.36
CA MET A 436 -19.31 4.38 28.66
C MET A 436 -19.17 3.17 27.73
N MET A 437 -20.17 2.29 27.74
CA MET A 437 -20.19 1.10 26.90
C MET A 437 -21.34 1.17 25.91
N PHE A 438 -21.01 1.18 24.63
CA PHE A 438 -21.95 1.23 23.54
C PHE A 438 -22.03 -0.11 22.81
N GLN A 439 -23.24 -0.47 22.41
CA GLN A 439 -23.51 -1.60 21.54
C GLN A 439 -23.97 -1.07 20.18
N ALA A 440 -23.26 -1.45 19.12
CA ALA A 440 -23.71 -1.20 17.76
C ALA A 440 -24.77 -2.23 17.37
N SER A 441 -25.84 -1.79 16.71
CA SER A 441 -26.91 -2.67 16.23
C SER A 441 -27.33 -2.31 14.80
N GLU A 442 -27.79 -3.30 14.04
CA GLU A 442 -28.36 -3.09 12.69
C GLU A 442 -29.80 -2.53 12.73
N GLY A 443 -30.37 -2.36 13.92
CA GLY A 443 -31.74 -1.89 14.12
C GLY A 443 -31.90 -0.36 13.95
N PRO A 444 -33.10 0.17 14.28
CA PRO A 444 -33.40 1.61 14.22
C PRO A 444 -32.72 2.44 15.32
N GLU A 445 -31.95 1.81 16.20
CA GLU A 445 -31.08 2.46 17.17
C GLU A 445 -29.67 1.95 16.88
N ARG A 446 -28.95 2.66 16.00
CA ARG A 446 -27.68 2.18 15.46
C ARG A 446 -26.60 2.03 16.53
N MET A 447 -26.65 2.86 17.56
CA MET A 447 -25.73 2.83 18.70
C MET A 447 -26.49 3.06 20.00
N ARG A 448 -26.46 2.06 20.89
CA ARG A 448 -27.15 2.11 22.18
C ARG A 448 -26.16 2.13 23.33
N LEU A 449 -26.35 3.04 24.28
CA LEU A 449 -25.61 3.05 25.55
C LEU A 449 -26.12 1.92 26.46
N VAL A 450 -25.25 0.97 26.78
CA VAL A 450 -25.56 -0.22 27.60
C VAL A 450 -25.25 0.02 29.07
N TYR A 451 -24.09 0.59 29.35
CA TYR A 451 -23.62 0.80 30.72
C TYR A 451 -22.77 2.07 30.83
N GLU A 452 -22.85 2.73 31.98
CA GLU A 452 -21.99 3.86 32.34
C GLU A 452 -21.43 3.69 33.76
N LYS A 453 -20.14 4.01 33.93
CA LYS A 453 -19.46 3.98 35.23
C LYS A 453 -18.73 5.28 35.47
N GLU A 454 -19.06 5.97 36.55
CA GLU A 454 -18.32 7.14 37.00
C GLU A 454 -16.96 6.73 37.60
N ILE A 455 -15.91 7.46 37.20
CA ILE A 455 -14.54 7.31 37.67
C ILE A 455 -14.00 8.64 38.20
N LYS A 456 -13.02 8.54 39.09
CA LYS A 456 -12.34 9.70 39.70
C LYS A 456 -11.06 10.00 38.93
N GLY A 457 -11.17 10.74 37.83
CA GLY A 457 -10.06 11.12 36.95
C GLY A 457 -10.40 10.98 35.47
N ALA A 458 -9.46 11.32 34.60
CA ALA A 458 -9.52 11.09 33.16
C ALA A 458 -9.15 9.65 32.80
N ALA A 459 -9.94 9.00 31.95
CA ALA A 459 -9.58 7.72 31.34
C ALA A 459 -8.72 7.90 30.07
N TYR A 460 -7.39 8.05 30.24
CA TYR A 460 -6.46 8.34 29.13
C TYR A 460 -6.34 7.22 28.11
N SER A 461 -6.35 5.96 28.56
CA SER A 461 -6.20 4.79 27.69
C SER A 461 -7.01 3.61 28.22
N ILE A 462 -7.55 2.82 27.30
CA ILE A 462 -8.36 1.63 27.57
C ILE A 462 -7.83 0.50 26.68
N GLN A 463 -7.66 -0.68 27.27
CA GLN A 463 -7.30 -1.89 26.56
C GLN A 463 -8.09 -3.09 27.09
N SER A 464 -8.35 -4.07 26.23
CA SER A 464 -8.89 -5.36 26.64
C SER A 464 -7.78 -6.34 26.99
N MET A 465 -8.04 -7.21 27.96
CA MET A 465 -7.13 -8.26 28.41
C MET A 465 -7.95 -9.45 28.91
N ASP A 466 -7.93 -10.57 28.19
CA ASP A 466 -8.63 -11.82 28.55
C ASP A 466 -10.08 -11.63 29.03
N GLY A 467 -10.87 -10.86 28.28
CA GLY A 467 -12.28 -10.54 28.61
C GLY A 467 -12.46 -9.52 29.74
N LYS A 468 -11.38 -8.97 30.28
CA LYS A 468 -11.38 -7.87 31.26
C LYS A 468 -10.95 -6.56 30.61
N LEU A 469 -11.23 -5.46 31.31
CA LEU A 469 -10.95 -4.11 30.83
C LEU A 469 -9.88 -3.44 31.69
N VAL A 470 -8.74 -3.10 31.09
CA VAL A 470 -7.67 -2.34 31.74
C VAL A 470 -7.83 -0.87 31.35
N VAL A 471 -7.87 0.01 32.35
CA VAL A 471 -8.07 1.45 32.15
C VAL A 471 -7.02 2.24 32.92
N ALA A 472 -6.35 3.16 32.23
CA ALA A 472 -5.47 4.15 32.84
C ALA A 472 -6.28 5.37 33.26
N VAL A 473 -6.30 5.66 34.56
CA VAL A 473 -7.04 6.77 35.18
C VAL A 473 -6.07 7.65 35.96
N ASN A 474 -5.69 8.81 35.42
CA ASN A 474 -4.64 9.69 35.98
C ASN A 474 -3.38 8.91 36.36
N SER A 475 -3.01 8.88 37.65
CA SER A 475 -1.85 8.15 38.19
C SER A 475 -2.08 6.64 38.38
N CYS A 476 -3.29 6.16 38.13
CA CYS A 476 -3.71 4.81 38.49
C CYS A 476 -3.91 3.94 37.25
N VAL A 477 -3.55 2.66 37.32
CA VAL A 477 -3.99 1.64 36.35
C VAL A 477 -4.99 0.73 37.04
N ARG A 478 -6.19 0.57 36.46
CA ARG A 478 -7.29 -0.19 37.07
C ARG A 478 -7.75 -1.32 36.17
N LEU A 479 -8.02 -2.48 36.75
CA LEU A 479 -8.65 -3.61 36.06
C LEU A 479 -10.13 -3.70 36.46
N PHE A 480 -10.99 -3.76 35.45
CA PHE A 480 -12.42 -3.99 35.63
C PHE A 480 -12.82 -5.33 35.05
N GLU A 481 -13.62 -6.06 35.82
CA GLU A 481 -14.29 -7.28 35.41
C GLU A 481 -15.72 -6.95 34.95
N TRP A 482 -16.13 -7.54 33.83
CA TRP A 482 -17.50 -7.45 33.33
C TRP A 482 -18.37 -8.55 33.93
N THR A 483 -19.38 -8.17 34.71
CA THR A 483 -20.24 -9.13 35.42
C THR A 483 -21.39 -9.61 34.55
N ALA A 484 -22.01 -10.75 34.92
CA ALA A 484 -23.21 -11.27 34.27
C ALA A 484 -24.42 -10.31 34.32
N ASP A 485 -24.43 -9.40 35.31
CA ASP A 485 -25.44 -8.34 35.46
C ASP A 485 -25.18 -7.14 34.54
N LYS A 486 -24.16 -7.21 33.67
CA LYS A 486 -23.72 -6.15 32.75
C LYS A 486 -23.25 -4.88 33.47
N GLU A 487 -22.41 -5.07 34.49
CA GLU A 487 -21.78 -3.99 35.23
C GLU A 487 -20.26 -4.14 35.27
N LEU A 488 -19.54 -3.02 35.29
CA LEU A 488 -18.09 -3.00 35.52
C LEU A 488 -17.78 -2.99 37.01
N ARG A 489 -17.16 -4.08 37.49
CA ARG A 489 -16.67 -4.22 38.86
C ARG A 489 -15.16 -4.01 38.90
N LEU A 490 -14.70 -3.14 39.80
CA LEU A 490 -13.27 -2.95 40.04
C LEU A 490 -12.68 -4.18 40.72
N GLU A 491 -11.63 -4.74 40.14
CA GLU A 491 -10.94 -5.92 40.68
C GLU A 491 -9.62 -5.51 41.35
N CYS A 492 -8.72 -4.85 40.63
CA CYS A 492 -7.43 -4.40 41.16
C CYS A 492 -7.00 -3.03 40.66
N SER A 493 -6.02 -2.43 41.34
CA SER A 493 -5.49 -1.09 41.02
C SER A 493 -4.01 -0.98 41.37
N ASP A 494 -3.25 -0.34 40.50
CA ASP A 494 -1.87 0.10 40.73
C ASP A 494 -1.82 1.64 40.77
N PHE A 495 -0.92 2.20 41.59
CA PHE A 495 -0.84 3.64 41.90
C PHE A 495 0.57 4.23 41.77
N ASP A 496 1.53 3.50 41.18
CA ASP A 496 2.95 3.86 41.22
C ASP A 496 3.38 4.79 40.05
N ASN A 497 2.42 5.31 39.29
CA ASN A 497 2.66 6.16 38.12
C ASN A 497 2.38 7.63 38.47
N VAL A 498 3.03 8.56 37.77
CA VAL A 498 2.69 9.99 37.87
C VAL A 498 1.40 10.22 37.10
N THR A 499 1.41 9.92 35.80
CA THR A 499 0.23 9.91 34.95
C THR A 499 0.40 8.82 33.91
N ALA A 500 -0.42 7.78 33.98
CA ALA A 500 -0.45 6.69 33.01
C ALA A 500 -1.21 7.15 31.76
N LEU A 501 -0.50 7.39 30.67
CA LEU A 501 -1.09 7.90 29.42
C LEU A 501 -1.33 6.78 28.39
N TYR A 502 -0.40 5.85 28.30
CA TYR A 502 -0.40 4.81 27.26
C TYR A 502 -0.48 3.42 27.90
N LEU A 503 -1.34 2.57 27.35
CA LEU A 503 -1.46 1.17 27.75
C LEU A 503 -1.40 0.25 26.55
N LYS A 504 -0.66 -0.85 26.72
CA LYS A 504 -0.64 -1.98 25.79
C LYS A 504 -0.70 -3.28 26.57
N THR A 505 -1.43 -4.25 26.05
CA THR A 505 -1.68 -5.54 26.70
C THR A 505 -1.20 -6.67 25.79
N LYS A 506 -0.59 -7.70 26.39
CA LYS A 506 -0.23 -8.94 25.71
C LYS A 506 -0.32 -10.08 26.71
N ASN A 507 -1.34 -10.92 26.56
CA ASN A 507 -1.69 -11.93 27.57
C ASN A 507 -1.82 -11.26 28.96
N ASP A 508 -1.17 -11.80 29.99
CA ASP A 508 -1.15 -11.25 31.35
C ASP A 508 -0.24 -10.01 31.55
N LEU A 509 0.49 -9.58 30.52
CA LEU A 509 1.42 -8.45 30.61
C LEU A 509 0.75 -7.15 30.19
N ILE A 510 0.96 -6.11 30.99
CA ILE A 510 0.46 -4.76 30.76
C ILE A 510 1.67 -3.82 30.75
N LEU A 511 1.94 -3.21 29.61
CA LEU A 511 2.93 -2.18 29.45
C LEU A 511 2.27 -0.81 29.68
N VAL A 512 2.84 -0.03 30.59
CA VAL A 512 2.36 1.30 30.96
C VAL A 512 3.39 2.33 30.55
N GLY A 513 2.98 3.26 29.68
CA GLY A 513 3.74 4.46 29.34
C GLY A 513 3.30 5.63 30.22
N ASP A 514 4.20 6.11 31.07
CA ASP A 514 3.98 7.24 31.96
C ASP A 514 4.35 8.57 31.27
N LEU A 515 3.71 9.66 31.67
CA LEU A 515 4.04 11.01 31.17
C LEU A 515 5.53 11.38 31.34
N MET A 516 6.16 11.01 32.47
CA MET A 516 7.55 11.38 32.76
C MET A 516 8.44 10.24 33.28
N ARG A 517 7.85 9.10 33.67
CA ARG A 517 8.56 7.94 34.23
C ARG A 517 8.76 6.80 33.23
N SER A 518 8.95 7.12 31.94
CA SER A 518 9.24 6.12 30.90
C SER A 518 8.23 4.95 30.93
N LEU A 519 8.73 3.71 30.85
CA LEU A 519 7.95 2.48 30.80
C LEU A 519 7.93 1.72 32.13
N SER A 520 6.76 1.21 32.51
CA SER A 520 6.58 0.25 33.60
C SER A 520 5.83 -0.98 33.12
N LEU A 521 6.25 -2.16 33.57
CA LEU A 521 5.67 -3.45 33.20
C LEU A 521 4.94 -4.07 34.40
N LEU A 522 3.64 -4.26 34.24
CA LEU A 522 2.78 -4.94 35.20
C LEU A 522 2.42 -6.34 34.67
N SER A 523 2.32 -7.32 35.57
CA SER A 523 1.74 -8.64 35.28
C SER A 523 0.52 -8.83 36.15
N TYR A 524 -0.59 -9.19 35.53
CA TYR A 524 -1.79 -9.55 36.26
C TYR A 524 -1.71 -11.00 36.76
N LYS A 525 -1.97 -11.22 38.05
CA LYS A 525 -2.04 -12.56 38.65
C LYS A 525 -3.48 -12.95 38.89
N SER A 526 -4.06 -13.72 37.98
CA SER A 526 -5.47 -14.15 38.03
C SER A 526 -5.85 -14.90 39.32
N MET A 527 -4.90 -15.61 39.95
CA MET A 527 -5.14 -16.34 41.20
C MET A 527 -5.24 -15.43 42.43
N GLU A 528 -4.55 -14.28 42.41
CA GLU A 528 -4.49 -13.34 43.52
C GLU A 528 -5.38 -12.11 43.28
N SER A 529 -5.89 -11.94 42.06
CA SER A 529 -6.63 -10.75 41.62
C SER A 529 -5.86 -9.46 41.91
N THR A 530 -4.54 -9.47 41.68
CA THR A 530 -3.64 -8.33 41.93
C THR A 530 -2.67 -8.10 40.79
N PHE A 531 -2.19 -6.86 40.68
CA PHE A 531 -1.06 -6.53 39.81
C PHE A 531 0.25 -6.77 40.53
N GLU A 532 1.16 -7.50 39.89
CA GLU A 532 2.55 -7.62 40.27
C GLU A 532 3.38 -6.73 39.35
N LYS A 533 4.18 -5.84 39.93
CA LYS A 533 5.12 -5.02 39.16
C LYS A 533 6.35 -5.85 38.80
N VAL A 534 6.48 -6.20 37.52
CA VAL A 534 7.54 -7.07 37.02
C VAL A 534 8.84 -6.29 36.87
N ALA A 535 8.76 -5.16 36.17
CA ALA A 535 9.92 -4.35 35.86
C ALA A 535 9.56 -2.88 35.65
N ARG A 536 10.54 -1.99 35.81
CA ARG A 536 10.42 -0.56 35.51
C ARG A 536 11.71 -0.02 34.91
N ASP A 537 11.56 0.90 33.97
CA ASP A 537 12.64 1.78 33.54
C ASP A 537 12.72 3.00 34.48
N PHE A 538 13.93 3.30 34.95
CA PHE A 538 14.19 4.41 35.88
C PHE A 538 14.64 5.69 35.16
N MET A 539 14.75 5.66 33.83
CA MET A 539 15.02 6.85 33.04
C MET A 539 13.80 7.78 33.00
N THR A 540 14.07 9.08 32.88
CA THR A 540 13.02 10.10 32.75
C THR A 540 12.80 10.42 31.28
N ASN A 541 12.05 9.57 30.59
CA ASN A 541 11.65 9.78 29.21
C ASN A 541 10.19 10.25 29.20
N TRP A 542 9.89 11.28 28.40
CA TRP A 542 8.54 11.82 28.26
C TRP A 542 7.83 11.10 27.13
N MET A 543 7.02 10.12 27.48
CA MET A 543 6.47 9.17 26.51
C MET A 543 5.48 9.85 25.56
N SER A 544 5.52 9.46 24.29
CA SER A 544 4.53 9.82 23.27
C SER A 544 3.73 8.62 22.76
N ALA A 545 4.36 7.43 22.75
CA ALA A 545 3.72 6.16 22.43
C ALA A 545 4.56 4.99 22.97
N CYS A 546 3.94 3.82 23.16
CA CYS A 546 4.64 2.59 23.53
C CYS A 546 4.01 1.36 22.87
N GLU A 547 4.79 0.30 22.68
CA GLU A 547 4.33 -0.97 22.12
C GLU A 547 5.10 -2.18 22.69
N ILE A 548 4.42 -3.32 22.76
CA ILE A 548 5.05 -4.58 23.15
C ILE A 548 5.56 -5.29 21.88
N ILE A 549 6.87 -5.50 21.75
CA ILE A 549 7.45 -6.25 20.62
C ILE A 549 7.23 -7.74 20.87
N ASP A 550 7.84 -8.28 21.92
CA ASP A 550 7.75 -9.68 22.32
C ASP A 550 7.44 -9.83 23.83
N SER A 551 7.73 -10.97 24.45
CA SER A 551 7.49 -11.15 25.90
C SER A 551 8.45 -10.36 26.78
N ASP A 552 9.62 -9.99 26.24
CA ASP A 552 10.75 -9.47 27.00
C ASP A 552 11.27 -8.13 26.46
N ASN A 553 10.96 -7.77 25.22
CA ASN A 553 11.35 -6.56 24.53
C ASN A 553 10.15 -5.63 24.31
N PHE A 554 10.36 -4.36 24.62
CA PHE A 554 9.34 -3.31 24.55
C PHE A 554 9.90 -2.10 23.80
N LEU A 555 9.01 -1.39 23.12
CA LEU A 555 9.32 -0.21 22.31
C LEU A 555 8.71 1.04 22.95
N GLY A 556 9.49 2.11 23.00
CA GLY A 556 9.06 3.43 23.45
C GLY A 556 9.41 4.51 22.43
N ALA A 557 8.53 5.50 22.32
CA ALA A 557 8.78 6.77 21.65
C ALA A 557 8.63 7.92 22.65
N GLU A 558 9.45 8.96 22.50
CA GLU A 558 9.45 10.11 23.39
C GLU A 558 9.31 11.45 22.66
N ASN A 559 9.00 12.50 23.43
CA ASN A 559 8.76 13.87 22.94
C ASN A 559 9.95 14.53 22.23
N SER A 560 11.18 14.02 22.41
CA SER A 560 12.39 14.52 21.76
C SER A 560 12.64 13.86 20.40
N TYR A 561 11.60 13.23 19.81
CA TYR A 561 11.63 12.56 18.51
C TYR A 561 12.54 11.32 18.46
N ASN A 562 12.80 10.71 19.61
CA ASN A 562 13.59 9.49 19.71
C ASN A 562 12.71 8.24 19.87
N LEU A 563 13.27 7.12 19.40
CA LEU A 563 12.84 5.77 19.66
C LEU A 563 13.85 5.07 20.57
N PHE A 564 13.36 4.22 21.46
CA PHE A 564 14.20 3.37 22.28
C PHE A 564 13.54 2.02 22.51
N THR A 565 14.36 0.98 22.70
CA THR A 565 13.90 -0.35 23.08
C THR A 565 14.44 -0.73 24.45
N VAL A 566 13.59 -1.35 25.26
CA VAL A 566 13.96 -1.87 26.57
C VAL A 566 13.72 -3.36 26.65
N MET A 567 14.63 -4.06 27.32
CA MET A 567 14.52 -5.49 27.60
C MET A 567 14.34 -5.75 29.09
N LYS A 568 13.52 -6.74 29.40
CA LYS A 568 13.39 -7.31 30.74
C LYS A 568 14.61 -8.17 31.07
N ASP A 569 15.40 -7.72 32.05
CA ASP A 569 16.53 -8.51 32.54
C ASP A 569 16.03 -9.72 33.34
N SER A 570 16.16 -10.92 32.77
CA SER A 570 15.75 -12.15 33.43
C SER A 570 16.80 -12.70 34.42
N PHE A 571 18.01 -12.12 34.47
CA PHE A 571 19.15 -12.69 35.20
C PHE A 571 19.35 -12.08 36.60
N THR A 572 18.75 -10.94 36.92
CA THR A 572 18.88 -10.30 38.24
C THR A 572 17.94 -10.92 39.28
N VAL A 573 18.52 -11.75 40.17
CA VAL A 573 17.82 -12.53 41.22
C VAL A 573 17.48 -11.70 42.49
N PHE A 574 17.93 -10.45 42.60
CA PHE A 574 17.76 -9.65 43.82
C PHE A 574 16.40 -8.92 43.87
N LYS A 575 15.41 -9.62 44.43
CA LYS A 575 14.03 -9.15 44.69
C LYS A 575 13.89 -8.29 45.95
N GLU A 576 14.24 -7.00 45.89
CA GLU A 576 13.73 -6.03 46.89
C GLU A 576 12.95 -4.85 46.28
N GLU A 577 13.16 -4.46 45.01
CA GLU A 577 12.43 -3.30 44.39
C GLU A 577 11.94 -3.51 42.95
N GLY A 578 11.85 -4.75 42.48
CA GLY A 578 11.44 -5.09 41.11
C GLY A 578 12.60 -5.05 40.11
N THR A 579 12.42 -5.72 38.97
CA THR A 579 13.45 -5.88 37.95
C THR A 579 13.67 -4.56 37.21
N ARG A 580 14.91 -4.22 36.84
CA ARG A 580 15.17 -3.04 36.00
C ARG A 580 14.96 -3.39 34.53
N LEU A 581 14.26 -2.52 33.79
CA LEU A 581 14.26 -2.57 32.34
C LEU A 581 15.57 -1.95 31.83
N GLN A 582 16.29 -2.69 30.97
CA GLN A 582 17.55 -2.24 30.39
C GLN A 582 17.30 -1.70 28.98
N GLU A 583 17.71 -0.47 28.72
CA GLU A 583 17.73 0.10 27.36
C GLU A 583 18.77 -0.64 26.50
N LEU A 584 18.35 -1.12 25.34
CA LEU A 584 19.19 -1.83 24.37
C LEU A 584 19.36 -1.02 23.08
N GLY A 585 18.27 -0.48 22.56
CA GLY A 585 18.24 0.30 21.34
C GLY A 585 17.93 1.76 21.62
N LEU A 586 18.65 2.65 20.94
CA LEU A 586 18.49 4.10 20.99
C LEU A 586 18.61 4.65 19.56
N PHE A 587 17.65 5.45 19.13
CA PHE A 587 17.61 5.97 17.77
C PHE A 587 16.85 7.29 17.68
N TYR A 588 17.41 8.30 17.01
CA TYR A 588 16.69 9.52 16.68
C TYR A 588 15.93 9.37 15.36
N LEU A 589 14.60 9.39 15.45
CA LEU A 589 13.72 9.28 14.29
C LEU A 589 13.59 10.64 13.58
N GLY A 590 13.43 11.72 14.35
CA GLY A 590 13.21 13.07 13.83
C GLY A 590 11.74 13.45 13.64
N GLU A 591 10.81 12.53 13.96
CA GLU A 591 9.37 12.76 13.91
C GLU A 591 8.70 12.35 15.23
N MET A 592 7.57 12.98 15.57
CA MET A 592 6.82 12.66 16.79
C MET A 592 5.85 11.53 16.53
N VAL A 593 6.10 10.37 17.14
CA VAL A 593 5.22 9.19 17.02
C VAL A 593 4.03 9.32 17.96
N ASN A 594 2.82 9.22 17.40
CA ASN A 594 1.56 9.30 18.14
C ASN A 594 0.94 7.92 18.42
N VAL A 595 1.16 6.94 17.55
CA VAL A 595 0.54 5.62 17.67
C VAL A 595 1.47 4.53 17.15
N PHE A 596 1.48 3.40 17.85
CA PHE A 596 2.01 2.12 17.37
C PHE A 596 0.87 1.12 17.22
N CYS A 597 0.92 0.30 16.17
CA CYS A 597 0.04 -0.84 16.01
C CYS A 597 0.75 -2.02 15.33
N HIS A 598 0.44 -3.23 15.78
CA HIS A 598 0.88 -4.45 15.10
C HIS A 598 0.11 -4.61 13.78
N GLY A 599 0.82 -4.86 12.68
CA GLY A 599 0.23 -5.02 11.36
C GLY A 599 1.24 -4.83 10.23
N SER A 600 0.81 -5.13 9.01
CA SER A 600 1.55 -4.85 7.78
C SER A 600 0.57 -4.41 6.68
N LEU A 601 1.03 -3.51 5.80
CA LEU A 601 0.27 -3.03 4.65
C LEU A 601 0.45 -3.94 3.43
N THR A 602 1.44 -4.82 3.43
CA THR A 602 1.74 -5.69 2.30
C THR A 602 0.91 -6.97 2.39
N ALA A 603 0.42 -7.45 1.25
CA ALA A 603 -0.29 -8.72 1.19
C ALA A 603 0.69 -9.83 1.58
N THR A 604 0.44 -10.49 2.72
CA THR A 604 1.27 -11.59 3.23
C THR A 604 1.54 -12.61 2.12
N GLN A 605 2.77 -12.62 1.62
CA GLN A 605 3.24 -13.65 0.69
C GLN A 605 3.30 -14.96 1.47
N VAL A 606 2.37 -15.88 1.18
CA VAL A 606 2.21 -17.16 1.91
C VAL A 606 3.39 -18.12 1.65
N ASP A 607 4.22 -17.87 0.63
CA ASP A 607 5.21 -18.86 0.15
C ASP A 607 6.64 -18.67 0.67
N VAL A 608 6.98 -17.54 1.30
CA VAL A 608 8.32 -17.31 1.88
C VAL A 608 8.15 -16.92 3.35
N ALA A 609 8.68 -17.74 4.26
CA ALA A 609 8.71 -17.38 5.68
C ALA A 609 9.44 -16.03 5.82
N PRO A 610 8.79 -14.98 6.36
CA PRO A 610 9.43 -13.68 6.46
C PRO A 610 10.71 -13.80 7.28
N LEU A 611 11.76 -13.12 6.83
CA LEU A 611 13.06 -13.04 7.52
C LEU A 611 12.98 -12.28 8.87
N TYR A 612 11.78 -11.91 9.28
CA TYR A 612 11.49 -11.00 10.36
C TYR A 612 10.23 -11.37 11.13
N HIS A 613 10.19 -10.98 12.40
CA HIS A 613 9.03 -11.18 13.29
C HIS A 613 8.00 -10.05 13.10
N SER A 614 6.85 -10.17 13.79
CA SER A 614 5.69 -9.25 13.73
C SER A 614 6.05 -7.79 13.47
N SER A 615 5.54 -7.27 12.34
CA SER A 615 5.70 -5.88 11.93
C SER A 615 4.89 -4.94 12.82
N ILE A 616 5.51 -3.83 13.23
CA ILE A 616 4.87 -2.75 13.99
C ILE A 616 4.83 -1.51 13.10
N LEU A 617 3.64 -1.05 12.76
CA LEU A 617 3.42 0.23 12.09
C LEU A 617 3.39 1.35 13.12
N TYR A 618 3.87 2.53 12.71
CA TYR A 618 3.76 3.75 13.49
C TYR A 618 3.26 4.91 12.64
N GLY A 619 2.51 5.81 13.27
CA GLY A 619 2.03 7.06 12.66
C GLY A 619 2.58 8.28 13.38
N THR A 620 3.00 9.29 12.62
CA THR A 620 3.64 10.51 13.14
C THR A 620 2.76 11.75 13.02
N SER A 621 3.11 12.81 13.74
CA SER A 621 2.41 14.11 13.70
C SER A 621 2.39 14.75 12.31
N ASP A 622 3.41 14.47 11.50
CA ASP A 622 3.63 15.10 10.20
C ASP A 622 2.93 14.33 9.08
N GLY A 623 2.20 13.26 9.42
CA GLY A 623 1.50 12.38 8.48
C GLY A 623 2.36 11.24 7.93
N GLY A 624 3.57 11.06 8.46
CA GLY A 624 4.43 9.94 8.13
C GLY A 624 3.88 8.62 8.68
N ILE A 625 4.02 7.56 7.89
CA ILE A 625 3.76 6.18 8.30
C ILE A 625 5.06 5.42 8.11
N GLY A 626 5.52 4.73 9.16
CA GLY A 626 6.70 3.88 9.05
C GLY A 626 6.47 2.51 9.66
N VAL A 627 7.45 1.63 9.44
CA VAL A 627 7.41 0.24 9.90
C VAL A 627 8.66 -0.06 10.72
N ILE A 628 8.48 -0.79 11.83
CA ILE A 628 9.54 -1.29 12.68
C ILE A 628 9.44 -2.81 12.71
N VAL A 629 10.57 -3.44 12.49
CA VAL A 629 10.66 -4.88 12.28
C VAL A 629 11.83 -5.46 13.07
N GLN A 630 11.58 -6.56 13.77
CA GLN A 630 12.61 -7.25 14.54
C GLN A 630 13.42 -8.20 13.64
N MET A 631 14.73 -7.99 13.60
CA MET A 631 15.66 -8.75 12.78
C MET A 631 16.50 -9.74 13.61
N PRO A 632 16.93 -10.88 13.03
CA PRO A 632 17.90 -11.77 13.66
C PRO A 632 19.25 -11.08 13.92
N PRO A 633 19.97 -11.41 15.01
CA PRO A 633 21.24 -10.75 15.36
C PRO A 633 22.31 -10.84 14.27
N VAL A 634 22.37 -11.96 13.53
CA VAL A 634 23.36 -12.15 12.45
C VAL A 634 23.11 -11.19 11.29
N LEU A 635 21.84 -10.96 10.95
CA LEU A 635 21.45 -10.02 9.91
C LEU A 635 21.69 -8.57 10.37
N TYR A 636 21.39 -8.27 11.64
CA TYR A 636 21.66 -6.96 12.24
C TYR A 636 23.15 -6.56 12.11
N THR A 637 24.08 -7.46 12.49
CA THR A 637 25.52 -7.16 12.38
C THR A 637 25.95 -6.89 10.94
N PHE A 638 25.45 -7.69 9.99
CA PHE A 638 25.73 -7.49 8.58
C PHE A 638 25.22 -6.14 8.06
N LEU A 639 23.95 -5.82 8.33
CA LEU A 639 23.35 -4.56 7.89
C LEU A 639 23.98 -3.35 8.57
N GLN A 640 24.43 -3.48 9.82
CA GLN A 640 25.18 -2.42 10.52
C GLN A 640 26.50 -2.09 9.81
N ASP A 641 27.23 -3.11 9.36
CA ASP A 641 28.46 -2.92 8.58
C ASP A 641 28.17 -2.27 7.21
N VAL A 642 27.09 -2.68 6.54
CA VAL A 642 26.64 -2.06 5.29
C VAL A 642 26.28 -0.59 5.51
N GLN A 643 25.48 -0.29 6.55
CA GLN A 643 25.06 1.07 6.90
C GLN A 643 26.26 1.99 7.14
N LYS A 644 27.27 1.50 7.87
CA LYS A 644 28.48 2.27 8.17
C LYS A 644 29.25 2.62 6.90
N ARG A 645 29.45 1.67 5.99
CA ARG A 645 30.14 1.92 4.71
C ARG A 645 29.34 2.85 3.80
N LEU A 646 28.02 2.70 3.80
CA LEU A 646 27.13 3.53 3.00
C LEU A 646 27.12 4.97 3.50
N ALA A 647 27.12 5.18 4.82
CA ALA A 647 27.22 6.50 5.44
C ALA A 647 28.57 7.21 5.15
N GLU A 648 29.65 6.46 4.95
CA GLU A 648 30.95 7.00 4.52
C GLU A 648 30.99 7.33 3.03
N TYR A 649 30.25 6.58 2.20
CA TYR A 649 30.21 6.76 0.75
C TYR A 649 29.24 7.85 0.29
N ALA A 650 28.05 7.92 0.90
CA ALA A 650 26.98 8.82 0.51
C ALA A 650 27.13 10.19 1.20
N GLU A 651 27.57 11.20 0.45
CA GLU A 651 27.50 12.59 0.92
C GLU A 651 26.04 13.08 0.90
N ASN A 652 25.50 13.45 2.07
CA ASN A 652 24.19 14.07 2.13
C ASN A 652 24.23 15.55 1.73
N CYS A 653 23.08 16.09 1.31
CA CYS A 653 22.94 17.48 0.87
C CYS A 653 23.36 18.52 1.94
N MET A 654 23.29 18.15 3.21
CA MET A 654 23.60 19.03 4.36
C MET A 654 25.02 18.86 4.92
N ARG A 655 25.81 17.89 4.42
CA ARG A 655 27.16 17.54 4.93
C ARG A 655 27.20 17.21 6.42
N ILE A 656 26.14 16.57 6.93
CA ILE A 656 26.04 16.09 8.31
C ILE A 656 26.34 14.59 8.31
N SER A 657 27.14 14.09 9.26
CA SER A 657 27.35 12.65 9.38
C SER A 657 26.02 11.94 9.71
N HIS A 658 25.71 10.84 9.03
CA HIS A 658 24.52 10.04 9.30
C HIS A 658 24.45 9.62 10.77
N THR A 659 25.57 9.18 11.36
CA THR A 659 25.64 8.81 12.77
C THR A 659 25.30 9.97 13.68
N GLN A 660 25.74 11.18 13.34
CA GLN A 660 25.42 12.38 14.12
C GLN A 660 23.92 12.71 14.02
N TYR A 661 23.33 12.58 12.82
CA TYR A 661 21.90 12.81 12.63
C TYR A 661 21.04 11.82 13.43
N ARG A 662 21.41 10.53 13.48
CA ARG A 662 20.66 9.49 14.19
C ARG A 662 21.00 9.37 15.68
N THR A 663 21.85 10.24 16.22
CA THR A 663 22.25 10.23 17.64
C THR A 663 21.06 10.49 18.54
N PHE A 664 20.86 9.63 19.55
CA PHE A 664 19.79 9.79 20.52
C PHE A 664 20.09 11.02 21.38
N GLU A 665 19.24 12.04 21.29
CA GLU A 665 19.46 13.32 21.98
C GLU A 665 18.21 13.73 22.76
N THR A 666 18.42 13.98 24.04
CA THR A 666 17.43 14.54 24.97
C THR A 666 18.04 15.72 25.70
N GLU A 667 17.24 16.50 26.40
CA GLU A 667 17.75 17.63 27.21
C GLU A 667 18.85 17.23 28.21
N LYS A 668 18.85 15.97 28.67
CA LYS A 668 19.75 15.49 29.72
C LYS A 668 20.92 14.64 29.22
N ARG A 669 20.77 13.98 28.07
CA ARG A 669 21.75 13.01 27.56
C ARG A 669 21.81 13.00 26.04
N SER A 670 23.01 12.72 25.55
CA SER A 670 23.27 12.42 24.14
C SER A 670 24.05 11.10 24.08
N GLU A 671 23.51 10.12 23.38
CA GLU A 671 24.07 8.77 23.27
C GLU A 671 24.09 8.32 21.79
N ALA A 672 25.13 7.60 21.40
CA ALA A 672 25.26 7.12 20.02
C ALA A 672 24.13 6.13 19.67
N PRO A 673 23.67 6.09 18.40
CA PRO A 673 22.61 5.18 18.01
C PRO A 673 23.07 3.73 18.18
N ASN A 674 22.19 2.90 18.74
CA ASN A 674 22.44 1.48 18.97
C ASN A 674 21.16 0.68 18.77
N GLY A 675 21.27 -0.60 18.41
CA GLY A 675 20.13 -1.52 18.32
C GLY A 675 19.11 -1.26 17.21
N PHE A 676 19.29 -0.19 16.41
CA PHE A 676 18.45 0.15 15.26
C PHE A 676 19.28 0.22 13.98
N ILE A 677 18.66 -0.16 12.86
CA ILE A 677 19.18 -0.01 11.50
C ILE A 677 18.25 0.94 10.75
N ASP A 678 18.84 1.88 10.03
CA ASP A 678 18.11 2.86 9.23
C ASP A 678 17.75 2.27 7.87
N GLY A 679 16.49 1.84 7.70
CA GLY A 679 15.97 1.26 6.47
C GLY A 679 16.07 2.21 5.28
N ASP A 680 15.78 3.50 5.48
CA ASP A 680 15.81 4.51 4.42
C ASP A 680 17.20 4.65 3.81
N LEU A 681 18.23 4.58 4.65
CA LEU A 681 19.62 4.61 4.18
C LEU A 681 19.95 3.32 3.42
N ILE A 682 19.57 2.14 3.93
CA ILE A 682 19.86 0.86 3.27
C ILE A 682 19.18 0.75 1.90
N GLU A 683 17.95 1.23 1.75
CA GLU A 683 17.22 1.19 0.48
C GLU A 683 17.84 2.06 -0.60
N SER A 684 18.60 3.09 -0.23
CA SER A 684 19.34 3.92 -1.19
C SER A 684 20.34 3.12 -2.04
N LEU A 685 20.74 1.91 -1.59
CA LEU A 685 21.56 0.99 -2.40
C LEU A 685 20.89 0.60 -3.71
N LEU A 686 19.55 0.55 -3.77
CA LEU A 686 18.78 0.23 -4.98
C LEU A 686 18.80 1.37 -6.01
N ASP A 687 19.19 2.57 -5.60
CA ASP A 687 19.33 3.74 -6.47
C ASP A 687 20.77 3.93 -6.97
N MET A 688 21.73 3.24 -6.37
CA MET A 688 23.15 3.31 -6.75
C MET A 688 23.47 2.44 -7.97
N GLY A 689 24.45 2.85 -8.78
CA GLY A 689 24.98 2.03 -9.87
C GLY A 689 25.71 0.79 -9.35
N LYS A 690 25.71 -0.31 -10.14
CA LYS A 690 26.31 -1.60 -9.75
C LYS A 690 27.76 -1.48 -9.30
N ASP A 691 28.57 -0.70 -10.02
CA ASP A 691 29.99 -0.48 -9.69
C ASP A 691 30.18 0.14 -8.30
N SER A 692 29.31 1.08 -7.93
CA SER A 692 29.33 1.72 -6.61
C SER A 692 28.93 0.74 -5.50
N VAL A 693 27.92 -0.11 -5.77
CA VAL A 693 27.48 -1.15 -4.82
C VAL A 693 28.59 -2.18 -4.60
N GLU A 694 29.29 -2.61 -5.66
CA GLU A 694 30.45 -3.50 -5.53
C GLU A 694 31.54 -2.90 -4.63
N GLN A 695 31.81 -1.60 -4.74
CA GLN A 695 32.78 -0.93 -3.86
C GLN A 695 32.35 -0.94 -2.39
N VAL A 696 31.07 -0.70 -2.11
CA VAL A 696 30.52 -0.72 -0.75
C VAL A 696 30.57 -2.14 -0.16
N VAL A 697 30.21 -3.15 -0.95
CA VAL A 697 30.06 -4.54 -0.50
C VAL A 697 31.40 -5.29 -0.41
N ASN A 698 32.44 -4.83 -1.12
CA ASN A 698 33.72 -5.54 -1.22
C ASN A 698 34.33 -5.93 0.14
N GLY A 699 34.52 -7.23 0.37
CA GLY A 699 35.10 -7.76 1.61
C GLY A 699 34.15 -7.85 2.80
N LEU A 700 32.84 -7.65 2.60
CA LEU A 700 31.83 -8.04 3.59
C LEU A 700 31.50 -9.53 3.50
N LYS A 701 31.02 -10.06 4.61
CA LYS A 701 30.56 -11.45 4.72
C LYS A 701 29.08 -11.47 5.04
N MET A 702 28.29 -12.07 4.14
CA MET A 702 26.84 -12.17 4.25
C MET A 702 26.43 -13.52 4.86
N PRO A 703 25.42 -13.54 5.75
CA PRO A 703 24.85 -14.79 6.25
C PRO A 703 23.99 -15.50 5.19
N LEU A 704 24.09 -16.83 5.12
CA LEU A 704 23.21 -17.64 4.26
C LEU A 704 21.77 -17.67 4.82
N LEU A 705 20.86 -16.98 4.12
CA LEU A 705 19.45 -16.78 4.50
C LEU A 705 18.66 -18.09 4.69
N ASN A 706 19.03 -19.17 3.98
CA ASN A 706 18.36 -20.48 4.07
C ASN A 706 18.63 -21.26 5.37
N SER A 707 19.56 -20.80 6.22
CA SER A 707 19.98 -21.49 7.45
C SER A 707 19.53 -20.80 8.75
N ILE A 708 18.73 -19.71 8.64
CA ILE A 708 18.35 -18.85 9.77
C ILE A 708 17.36 -19.54 10.72
N SER A 709 16.74 -20.65 10.32
CA SER A 709 15.95 -21.49 11.21
C SER A 709 16.85 -22.40 12.06
N SER A 710 17.21 -21.92 13.25
CA SER A 710 17.52 -22.75 14.44
C SER A 710 18.89 -23.44 14.60
N SER A 711 20.02 -22.86 14.13
CA SER A 711 21.34 -23.33 14.59
C SER A 711 22.39 -22.21 14.76
N GLU A 712 23.18 -22.30 15.84
CA GLU A 712 24.18 -21.31 16.31
C GLU A 712 25.40 -21.13 15.39
N THR A 713 25.43 -21.76 14.21
CA THR A 713 26.54 -21.64 13.25
C THR A 713 26.01 -21.34 11.86
N THR A 714 25.68 -20.09 11.61
CA THR A 714 25.39 -19.59 10.26
C THR A 714 26.70 -19.52 9.47
N GLU A 715 26.81 -20.27 8.37
CA GLU A 715 27.94 -20.13 7.45
C GLU A 715 27.91 -18.74 6.79
N LEU A 716 29.04 -18.04 6.85
CA LEU A 716 29.23 -16.72 6.27
C LEU A 716 29.89 -16.86 4.89
N VAL A 717 29.25 -16.32 3.86
CA VAL A 717 29.75 -16.31 2.47
C VAL A 717 30.20 -14.90 2.10
N ASP A 718 31.16 -14.78 1.19
CA ASP A 718 31.57 -13.47 0.68
C ASP A 718 30.38 -12.79 0.00
N ALA A 719 30.11 -11.54 0.38
CA ALA A 719 28.95 -10.80 -0.11
C ALA A 719 29.18 -10.38 -1.58
N LEU A 720 28.31 -10.82 -2.47
CA LEU A 720 28.25 -10.34 -3.85
C LEU A 720 27.26 -9.18 -3.95
N ALA A 721 27.53 -8.20 -4.82
CA ALA A 721 26.63 -7.07 -5.01
C ALA A 721 25.21 -7.50 -5.41
N GLU A 722 25.08 -8.55 -6.23
CA GLU A 722 23.77 -9.08 -6.62
C GLU A 722 22.99 -9.69 -5.44
N ASP A 723 23.67 -10.39 -4.52
CA ASP A 723 23.05 -10.99 -3.35
C ASP A 723 22.59 -9.93 -2.34
N VAL A 724 23.39 -8.87 -2.17
CA VAL A 724 23.03 -7.73 -1.31
C VAL A 724 21.86 -6.95 -1.90
N LEU A 725 21.88 -6.67 -3.20
CA LEU A 725 20.75 -6.00 -3.87
C LEU A 725 19.47 -6.82 -3.74
N LYS A 726 19.56 -8.16 -3.92
CA LYS A 726 18.42 -9.05 -3.71
C LYS A 726 17.90 -9.01 -2.28
N LEU A 727 18.78 -9.03 -1.28
CA LEU A 727 18.38 -8.90 0.12
C LEU A 727 17.66 -7.57 0.38
N VAL A 728 18.18 -6.45 -0.15
CA VAL A 728 17.56 -5.14 0.04
C VAL A 728 16.23 -5.04 -0.71
N GLU A 729 16.11 -5.63 -1.91
CA GLU A 729 14.82 -5.75 -2.62
C GLU A 729 13.79 -6.57 -1.82
N ASP A 730 14.22 -7.62 -1.14
CA ASP A 730 13.34 -8.43 -0.26
C ASP A 730 12.92 -7.63 0.99
N LEU A 731 13.81 -6.80 1.55
CA LEU A 731 13.50 -5.90 2.68
C LEU A 731 12.58 -4.74 2.27
N SER A 732 12.71 -4.20 1.06
CA SER A 732 11.84 -3.12 0.57
C SER A 732 10.41 -3.58 0.27
N ARG A 733 10.17 -4.90 0.24
CA ARG A 733 8.83 -5.49 0.07
C ARG A 733 8.06 -5.59 1.39
N ILE A 734 8.66 -5.20 2.51
CA ILE A 734 8.04 -5.28 3.84
C ILE A 734 6.94 -4.23 4.00
N HIS A 735 7.09 -3.07 3.37
CA HIS A 735 6.22 -1.91 3.53
C HIS A 735 5.61 -1.40 2.23
#